data_AF-A0A746JJL8-F1
#
_entry.id   AF-A0A746JJL8-F1
#
_cell.length_a   1.000
_cell.length_b   1.000
_cell.length_c   1.000
_cell.angle_alpha   90.00
_cell.angle_beta   90.00
_cell.angle_gamma   90.00
#
_symmetry.space_group_name_H-M   'P 1'
#
loop_
_entity.id
_entity.type
_entity.pdbx_description
1 polymer ?
#
loop_
_entity_poly.entity_id
_entity_poly.type
_entity_poly.pdbx_seq_one_letter_code
_entity_poly.pdbx_strand_id
1 'polypeptide(L)'
;MSFVSTNNKSGMGGLTTTTPPITGESGGVTADSVAGSVADAAEAAVEQAAGSLFGALPEPSGLVKAAVAAAQAAAAAGMAQDAVSAIVSAVAGGPGAHNVTVSGSAVPPGALLFASLDGGETLSELFSYVVQLKTPDTLNLGYVSPAANLPLKPMVGKDLCVNIELDGGGKRHISGLVTAARVVGHEGRSVTYELRMEPWVKLLTHTSDYKAFQNKTVVDILDEVLAEYPYPVEKRLVESYPVRTWQVQYGETDFDFLQRLMQEWGIYWWFEHSEDSHTLVLADAINAHKACPDSPLVEWHQEGLKLDKEFIHTITANESLRTGQWVLDDFDFTKPRSLLANTVANPRETGHATYEHYEWPGDYFDKSEGEMLTRIRMEAQRSPGSRVLGAGNIRTLMTGYVFTLMNHPTAELNQEYLLAQTTLFVQDNAQHSGQDQHFTFSTRFELHPTREVFRPQRTVSKPHTKGPQSAIVTGPAGQEIWTDQYGRVKVQFGWDRYGKMDENSSCWIRVSYPWAGKGFGMIQIPRIGQEVLVDFKNGDPDLPIIVGRTYNQDTMPPWGLPGMASQSGIFSHSLYGGPTNGNMLRFDDKTGAEEVKFHAEKDLNTTVKNNETHTVMVDRTKTIIKNETNSIGEDRNTTVTKNDGLSVKLAQTINIGTTYRLDVGDQFTLRCGNAALVLHKDGSIEFCGKQLMLHTSDVMQLIGKGIDMNPDGGTAVTADDIAPLPTSE
;
A
#
# COMPACT_ATOMS: atom_id res chain seq x y z
N MET A 1 24.27 -43.19 10.36
CA MET A 1 23.76 -44.06 9.27
C MET A 1 23.98 -43.26 7.99
N SER A 2 25.02 -43.49 7.20
CA SER A 2 25.17 -44.55 6.19
C SER A 2 24.09 -44.50 5.09
N PHE A 3 24.34 -44.54 3.78
CA PHE A 3 25.47 -44.39 2.83
C PHE A 3 25.00 -45.13 1.54
N VAL A 4 25.51 -44.76 0.35
CA VAL A 4 25.36 -45.47 -0.95
C VAL A 4 23.94 -45.40 -1.59
N SER A 5 23.67 -45.03 -2.86
CA SER A 5 24.44 -44.80 -4.13
C SER A 5 24.42 -45.96 -5.17
N THR A 6 24.78 -45.62 -6.43
CA THR A 6 24.85 -46.43 -7.68
C THR A 6 23.48 -46.73 -8.35
N ASN A 7 23.19 -46.24 -9.57
CA ASN A 7 23.64 -46.64 -10.94
C ASN A 7 22.86 -47.88 -11.48
N ASN A 8 22.66 -48.12 -12.79
CA ASN A 8 23.41 -47.68 -13.97
C ASN A 8 22.63 -47.85 -15.32
N LYS A 9 23.18 -47.28 -16.41
CA LYS A 9 22.92 -47.57 -17.86
C LYS A 9 21.54 -47.19 -18.42
N SER A 10 21.36 -46.52 -19.58
CA SER A 10 22.10 -46.26 -20.85
C SER A 10 21.63 -47.12 -22.04
N GLY A 11 21.10 -46.47 -23.08
CA GLY A 11 20.83 -47.04 -24.40
C GLY A 11 20.96 -45.95 -25.48
N MET A 12 21.63 -46.27 -26.60
CA MET A 12 21.83 -45.34 -27.72
C MET A 12 20.84 -45.62 -28.85
N GLY A 13 20.46 -44.59 -29.60
CA GLY A 13 19.71 -44.72 -30.85
C GLY A 13 19.63 -43.37 -31.56
N GLY A 14 20.10 -43.29 -32.80
CA GLY A 14 20.07 -42.07 -33.59
C GLY A 14 20.19 -42.34 -35.09
N LEU A 15 19.66 -41.42 -35.89
CA LEU A 15 19.84 -41.31 -37.34
C LEU A 15 20.04 -39.81 -37.63
N THR A 16 21.19 -39.29 -38.09
CA THR A 16 21.92 -39.51 -39.37
C THR A 16 21.19 -38.98 -40.60
N THR A 17 21.55 -37.76 -40.99
CA THR A 17 21.34 -37.14 -42.31
C THR A 17 22.33 -37.71 -43.35
N THR A 18 21.90 -37.85 -44.62
CA THR A 18 22.78 -38.25 -45.75
C THR A 18 22.36 -37.68 -47.12
N THR A 19 23.16 -36.77 -47.66
CA THR A 19 23.48 -36.60 -49.12
C THR A 19 24.79 -37.39 -49.43
N PRO A 20 25.46 -37.39 -50.63
CA PRO A 20 25.38 -36.60 -51.89
C PRO A 20 25.16 -37.56 -53.12
N PRO A 21 25.81 -37.54 -54.34
CA PRO A 21 26.68 -36.58 -55.03
C PRO A 21 26.52 -36.34 -56.57
N ILE A 22 26.69 -35.07 -56.98
CA ILE A 22 27.64 -34.52 -58.00
C ILE A 22 27.79 -35.19 -59.40
N THR A 23 27.49 -34.40 -60.45
CA THR A 23 28.16 -34.19 -61.79
C THR A 23 27.09 -33.88 -62.87
N GLY A 24 27.24 -32.96 -63.83
CA GLY A 24 28.26 -31.92 -64.06
C GLY A 24 27.90 -30.98 -65.24
N GLU A 25 28.55 -29.80 -65.28
CA GLU A 25 28.76 -28.84 -66.40
C GLU A 25 27.61 -28.28 -67.29
N SER A 26 27.40 -26.97 -67.12
CA SER A 26 27.14 -25.89 -68.12
C SER A 26 26.21 -26.09 -69.33
N GLY A 27 25.12 -25.30 -69.33
CA GLY A 27 24.30 -24.92 -70.49
C GLY A 27 23.21 -23.95 -70.03
N GLY A 28 22.89 -22.90 -70.79
CA GLY A 28 21.96 -21.83 -70.35
C GLY A 28 20.77 -21.61 -71.28
N VAL A 29 20.15 -20.43 -71.14
CA VAL A 29 19.06 -19.83 -71.97
C VAL A 29 17.61 -20.00 -71.44
N THR A 30 17.11 -18.88 -70.90
CA THR A 30 15.71 -18.41 -70.73
C THR A 30 14.64 -19.30 -70.08
N ALA A 31 13.89 -18.70 -69.16
CA ALA A 31 12.62 -19.23 -68.66
C ALA A 31 11.46 -18.84 -69.58
N ASP A 32 10.73 -19.84 -70.08
CA ASP A 32 9.37 -19.72 -70.57
C ASP A 32 8.69 -21.13 -70.54
N SER A 33 7.38 -21.21 -70.73
CA SER A 33 6.61 -22.47 -70.95
C SER A 33 6.33 -23.45 -69.79
N VAL A 34 6.08 -22.98 -68.55
CA VAL A 34 5.30 -23.75 -67.54
C VAL A 34 4.19 -22.90 -66.91
N ALA A 35 3.27 -22.42 -67.74
CA ALA A 35 2.12 -21.60 -67.34
C ALA A 35 0.85 -21.90 -68.18
N GLY A 36 0.65 -23.16 -68.59
CA GLY A 36 -0.37 -23.57 -69.57
C GLY A 36 -1.22 -24.77 -69.17
N SER A 37 -1.52 -24.95 -67.87
CA SER A 37 -2.33 -26.08 -67.38
C SER A 37 -3.15 -25.77 -66.11
N VAL A 38 -3.32 -24.48 -65.77
CA VAL A 38 -4.11 -24.02 -64.60
C VAL A 38 -5.21 -23.02 -65.01
N ALA A 39 -5.12 -22.40 -66.19
CA ALA A 39 -6.15 -21.50 -66.71
C ALA A 39 -7.43 -22.26 -67.14
N ASP A 40 -7.25 -23.33 -67.93
CA ASP A 40 -8.31 -24.15 -68.53
C ASP A 40 -9.26 -24.78 -67.49
N ALA A 41 -8.78 -24.96 -66.24
CA ALA A 41 -9.56 -25.48 -65.13
C ALA A 41 -10.42 -24.42 -64.42
N ALA A 42 -10.07 -23.13 -64.55
CA ALA A 42 -10.83 -22.01 -63.97
C ALA A 42 -11.97 -21.57 -64.90
N GLU A 43 -11.74 -21.56 -66.22
CA GLU A 43 -12.72 -21.08 -67.21
C GLU A 43 -13.98 -21.96 -67.24
N ALA A 44 -13.83 -23.28 -67.17
CA ALA A 44 -14.94 -24.24 -67.09
C ALA A 44 -15.80 -24.11 -65.82
N ALA A 45 -15.26 -23.57 -64.72
CA ALA A 45 -16.01 -23.36 -63.47
C ALA A 45 -16.89 -22.10 -63.52
N VAL A 46 -16.49 -21.08 -64.29
CA VAL A 46 -17.25 -19.82 -64.46
C VAL A 46 -18.48 -20.05 -65.33
N GLU A 47 -18.36 -20.81 -66.42
CA GLU A 47 -19.46 -21.05 -67.37
C GLU A 47 -20.62 -21.85 -66.74
N GLN A 48 -20.33 -22.76 -65.80
CA GLN A 48 -21.36 -23.52 -65.08
C GLN A 48 -22.12 -22.69 -64.01
N ALA A 49 -21.55 -21.57 -63.54
CA ALA A 49 -22.18 -20.70 -62.55
C ALA A 49 -23.21 -19.74 -63.15
N ALA A 50 -23.00 -19.29 -64.40
CA ALA A 50 -23.88 -18.30 -65.05
C ALA A 50 -25.26 -18.85 -65.43
N GLY A 51 -25.36 -20.14 -65.76
CA GLY A 51 -26.56 -20.76 -66.34
C GLY A 51 -27.73 -21.05 -65.38
N SER A 52 -27.55 -20.86 -64.06
CA SER A 52 -28.53 -21.32 -63.04
C SER A 52 -29.32 -20.20 -62.35
N LEU A 53 -28.90 -18.93 -62.48
CA LEU A 53 -29.38 -17.83 -61.63
C LEU A 53 -30.45 -16.91 -62.24
N PHE A 54 -30.59 -16.85 -63.57
CA PHE A 54 -31.52 -15.93 -64.23
C PHE A 54 -32.34 -16.59 -65.35
N GLY A 55 -33.57 -17.02 -64.99
CA GLY A 55 -34.62 -17.30 -65.96
C GLY A 55 -35.15 -16.02 -66.62
N ALA A 56 -35.61 -16.13 -67.88
CA ALA A 56 -35.85 -14.98 -68.75
C ALA A 56 -36.86 -13.93 -68.22
N LEU A 57 -36.37 -12.71 -67.99
CA LEU A 57 -37.12 -11.48 -67.78
C LEU A 57 -36.44 -10.32 -68.56
N PRO A 58 -37.14 -9.20 -68.86
CA PRO A 58 -36.70 -8.23 -69.87
C PRO A 58 -35.54 -7.31 -69.46
N GLU A 59 -34.94 -6.66 -70.47
CA GLU A 59 -33.82 -5.70 -70.43
C GLU A 59 -33.72 -4.85 -69.13
N PRO A 60 -32.62 -4.95 -68.37
CA PRO A 60 -32.41 -4.15 -67.17
C PRO A 60 -31.96 -2.71 -67.49
N SER A 61 -32.25 -1.78 -66.57
CA SER A 61 -31.95 -0.36 -66.72
C SER A 61 -30.44 -0.05 -66.76
N GLY A 62 -30.08 1.14 -67.24
CA GLY A 62 -28.68 1.55 -67.45
C GLY A 62 -27.78 1.48 -66.20
N LEU A 63 -28.36 1.62 -65.00
CA LEU A 63 -27.64 1.45 -63.74
C LEU A 63 -27.09 0.02 -63.54
N VAL A 64 -27.84 -1.00 -63.97
CA VAL A 64 -27.38 -2.40 -63.90
C VAL A 64 -26.23 -2.64 -64.87
N LYS A 65 -26.28 -2.05 -66.07
CA LYS A 65 -25.19 -2.13 -67.05
C LYS A 65 -23.91 -1.42 -66.56
N ALA A 66 -24.04 -0.34 -65.79
CA ALA A 66 -22.92 0.31 -65.12
C ALA A 66 -22.35 -0.54 -63.95
N ALA A 67 -23.21 -1.12 -63.11
CA ALA A 67 -22.79 -1.98 -62.00
C ALA A 67 -22.06 -3.25 -62.47
N VAL A 68 -22.54 -3.89 -63.55
CA VAL A 68 -21.89 -5.05 -64.15
C VAL A 68 -20.51 -4.68 -64.72
N ALA A 69 -20.38 -3.53 -65.39
CA ALA A 69 -19.09 -3.06 -65.90
C ALA A 69 -18.08 -2.76 -64.76
N ALA A 70 -18.54 -2.18 -63.64
CA ALA A 70 -17.71 -1.96 -62.47
C ALA A 70 -17.26 -3.28 -61.80
N ALA A 71 -18.15 -4.26 -61.67
CA ALA A 71 -17.82 -5.59 -61.14
C ALA A 71 -16.82 -6.34 -62.04
N GLN A 72 -16.97 -6.25 -63.37
CA GLN A 72 -16.03 -6.83 -64.33
C GLN A 72 -14.64 -6.15 -64.25
N ALA A 73 -14.58 -4.84 -64.06
CA ALA A 73 -13.32 -4.12 -63.85
C ALA A 73 -12.62 -4.51 -62.53
N ALA A 74 -13.37 -4.69 -61.43
CA ALA A 74 -12.83 -5.13 -60.15
C ALA A 74 -12.30 -6.58 -60.20
N ALA A 75 -13.01 -7.47 -60.90
CA ALA A 75 -12.56 -8.86 -61.11
C ALA A 75 -11.25 -8.92 -61.94
N ALA A 76 -11.13 -8.09 -62.98
CA ALA A 76 -9.89 -7.97 -63.77
C ALA A 76 -8.70 -7.38 -62.99
N ALA A 77 -8.95 -6.74 -61.83
CA ALA A 77 -7.93 -6.17 -60.96
C ALA A 77 -7.47 -7.11 -59.81
N GLY A 78 -8.04 -8.32 -59.70
CA GLY A 78 -7.62 -9.32 -58.71
C GLY A 78 -7.93 -8.97 -57.25
N MET A 79 -8.93 -8.13 -56.99
CA MET A 79 -9.32 -7.71 -55.64
C MET A 79 -10.08 -8.81 -54.88
N ALA A 80 -9.86 -8.91 -53.57
CA ALA A 80 -10.52 -9.91 -52.72
C ALA A 80 -12.05 -9.70 -52.61
N GLN A 81 -12.79 -10.77 -52.31
CA GLN A 81 -14.27 -10.73 -52.24
C GLN A 81 -14.81 -9.69 -51.24
N ASP A 82 -14.11 -9.44 -50.14
CA ASP A 82 -14.51 -8.44 -49.13
C ASP A 82 -14.52 -7.01 -49.71
N ALA A 83 -13.62 -6.70 -50.65
CA ALA A 83 -13.63 -5.42 -51.35
C ALA A 83 -14.82 -5.30 -52.32
N VAL A 84 -15.23 -6.41 -52.95
CA VAL A 84 -16.44 -6.44 -53.78
C VAL A 84 -17.69 -6.24 -52.93
N SER A 85 -17.74 -6.84 -51.74
CA SER A 85 -18.80 -6.62 -50.74
C SER A 85 -18.88 -5.13 -50.34
N ALA A 86 -17.74 -4.52 -50.01
CA ALA A 86 -17.65 -3.10 -49.67
C ALA A 86 -18.11 -2.18 -50.82
N ILE A 87 -17.71 -2.48 -52.07
CA ILE A 87 -18.13 -1.72 -53.26
C ILE A 87 -19.64 -1.85 -53.50
N VAL A 88 -20.23 -3.04 -53.35
CA VAL A 88 -21.69 -3.22 -53.48
C VAL A 88 -22.43 -2.45 -52.39
N SER A 89 -21.93 -2.45 -51.15
CA SER A 89 -22.51 -1.64 -50.06
C SER A 89 -22.40 -0.14 -50.32
N ALA A 90 -21.27 0.34 -50.88
CA ALA A 90 -21.05 1.74 -51.22
C ALA A 90 -21.88 2.23 -52.42
N VAL A 91 -22.19 1.36 -53.38
CA VAL A 91 -23.02 1.69 -54.56
C VAL A 91 -24.52 1.59 -54.26
N ALA A 92 -24.92 0.88 -53.20
CA ALA A 92 -26.29 0.87 -52.70
C ALA A 92 -26.65 2.12 -51.86
N GLY A 93 -25.66 2.81 -51.29
CA GLY A 93 -25.86 4.02 -50.50
C GLY A 93 -26.12 5.26 -51.35
N GLY A 94 -27.35 5.79 -51.30
CA GLY A 94 -27.61 7.16 -51.75
C GLY A 94 -26.95 8.20 -50.82
N PRO A 95 -26.63 9.42 -51.31
CA PRO A 95 -26.08 10.47 -50.46
C PRO A 95 -27.11 10.89 -49.39
N GLY A 96 -26.88 10.48 -48.14
CA GLY A 96 -27.79 10.68 -47.01
C GLY A 96 -28.05 9.44 -46.15
N ALA A 97 -27.56 8.26 -46.53
CA ALA A 97 -27.59 7.06 -45.68
C ALA A 97 -26.53 7.14 -44.57
N HIS A 98 -26.83 7.82 -43.45
CA HIS A 98 -25.95 7.93 -42.28
C HIS A 98 -25.99 6.62 -41.47
N ASN A 99 -24.98 5.75 -41.56
CA ASN A 99 -25.05 4.42 -40.97
C ASN A 99 -24.50 4.36 -39.54
N VAL A 100 -25.18 3.59 -38.67
CA VAL A 100 -24.63 3.14 -37.38
C VAL A 100 -24.39 1.64 -37.45
N THR A 101 -23.16 1.23 -37.18
CA THR A 101 -22.70 -0.16 -37.33
C THR A 101 -21.94 -0.62 -36.08
N VAL A 102 -21.76 -1.93 -35.90
CA VAL A 102 -21.06 -2.49 -34.74
C VAL A 102 -19.93 -3.45 -35.14
N SER A 103 -18.83 -3.37 -34.40
CA SER A 103 -17.62 -4.20 -34.53
C SER A 103 -17.15 -4.68 -33.15
N GLY A 104 -15.95 -5.25 -33.05
CA GLY A 104 -15.43 -5.88 -31.83
C GLY A 104 -15.65 -7.39 -31.73
N SER A 105 -15.01 -8.02 -30.75
CA SER A 105 -14.92 -9.47 -30.58
C SER A 105 -16.11 -10.12 -29.86
N ALA A 106 -16.99 -9.31 -29.25
CA ALA A 106 -18.17 -9.74 -28.50
C ALA A 106 -19.27 -10.35 -29.39
N VAL A 107 -19.47 -9.85 -30.61
CA VAL A 107 -20.57 -10.23 -31.51
C VAL A 107 -20.01 -10.79 -32.83
N PRO A 108 -20.54 -11.92 -33.37
CA PRO A 108 -20.08 -12.42 -34.66
C PRO A 108 -20.40 -11.43 -35.80
N PRO A 109 -19.43 -11.10 -36.69
CA PRO A 109 -19.64 -10.14 -37.77
C PRO A 109 -20.88 -10.45 -38.63
N GLY A 110 -21.73 -9.44 -38.83
CA GLY A 110 -22.97 -9.53 -39.63
C GLY A 110 -24.11 -10.36 -39.01
N ALA A 111 -23.93 -10.99 -37.85
CA ALA A 111 -24.97 -11.81 -37.22
C ALA A 111 -26.07 -10.97 -36.53
N LEU A 112 -25.75 -9.74 -36.12
CA LEU A 112 -26.67 -8.76 -35.55
C LEU A 112 -26.47 -7.40 -36.21
N LEU A 113 -27.55 -6.62 -36.29
CA LEU A 113 -27.58 -5.22 -36.70
C LEU A 113 -27.80 -4.33 -35.48
N PHE A 114 -27.40 -3.06 -35.58
CA PHE A 114 -27.73 -2.05 -34.58
C PHE A 114 -29.24 -1.81 -34.50
N ALA A 115 -29.77 -1.52 -33.30
CA ALA A 115 -31.15 -1.07 -33.09
C ALA A 115 -31.21 0.22 -32.25
N SER A 116 -30.51 0.27 -31.11
CA SER A 116 -30.37 1.49 -30.31
C SER A 116 -29.10 1.53 -29.46
N LEU A 117 -28.78 2.73 -28.99
CA LEU A 117 -27.79 3.05 -27.97
C LEU A 117 -28.44 4.01 -26.99
N ASP A 118 -28.33 3.73 -25.69
CA ASP A 118 -28.65 4.69 -24.62
C ASP A 118 -27.57 4.62 -23.54
N GLY A 119 -27.16 5.75 -22.99
CA GLY A 119 -26.10 5.83 -21.99
C GLY A 119 -25.19 7.05 -22.12
N GLY A 120 -24.11 7.06 -21.34
CA GLY A 120 -23.25 8.23 -21.24
C GLY A 120 -21.98 8.03 -20.43
N GLU A 121 -21.21 9.12 -20.37
CA GLU A 121 -19.85 9.19 -19.85
C GLU A 121 -19.72 10.50 -19.06
N THR A 122 -19.11 10.46 -17.87
CA THR A 122 -18.81 11.65 -17.03
C THR A 122 -17.32 11.67 -16.72
N LEU A 123 -16.71 12.85 -16.57
CA LEU A 123 -15.34 12.97 -16.07
C LEU A 123 -15.21 12.34 -14.68
N SER A 124 -14.22 11.46 -14.51
CA SER A 124 -13.96 10.64 -13.32
C SER A 124 -15.06 9.62 -12.97
N GLU A 125 -15.92 9.22 -13.91
CA GLU A 125 -16.88 8.13 -13.72
C GLU A 125 -16.77 7.07 -14.83
N LEU A 126 -17.17 5.82 -14.51
CA LEU A 126 -17.20 4.74 -15.49
C LEU A 126 -18.37 4.99 -16.46
N PHE A 127 -18.11 5.10 -17.76
CA PHE A 127 -19.19 5.14 -18.73
C PHE A 127 -20.02 3.86 -18.69
N SER A 128 -21.30 3.97 -19.01
CA SER A 128 -22.19 2.82 -19.15
C SER A 128 -23.13 3.07 -20.32
N TYR A 129 -23.02 2.20 -21.33
CA TYR A 129 -23.85 2.20 -22.52
C TYR A 129 -24.67 0.92 -22.60
N VAL A 130 -25.92 1.05 -23.00
CA VAL A 130 -26.85 -0.04 -23.27
C VAL A 130 -27.05 -0.08 -24.79
N VAL A 131 -26.42 -1.07 -25.43
CA VAL A 131 -26.50 -1.27 -26.88
C VAL A 131 -27.56 -2.34 -27.15
N GLN A 132 -28.62 -2.00 -27.88
CA GLN A 132 -29.59 -2.98 -28.37
C GLN A 132 -29.29 -3.35 -29.82
N LEU A 133 -29.28 -4.65 -30.09
CA LEU A 133 -28.92 -5.24 -31.37
C LEU A 133 -30.01 -6.22 -31.82
N LYS A 134 -30.41 -6.16 -33.10
CA LYS A 134 -31.48 -6.97 -33.68
C LYS A 134 -30.93 -7.96 -34.72
N THR A 135 -31.47 -9.18 -34.77
CA THR A 135 -31.16 -10.11 -35.87
C THR A 135 -31.62 -9.55 -37.22
N PRO A 136 -30.84 -9.68 -38.31
CA PRO A 136 -31.32 -9.37 -39.67
C PRO A 136 -32.63 -10.07 -40.04
N ASP A 137 -33.56 -9.33 -40.66
CA ASP A 137 -34.87 -9.85 -41.12
C ASP A 137 -34.74 -11.10 -42.02
N THR A 138 -33.70 -11.12 -42.86
CA THR A 138 -33.40 -12.22 -43.80
C THR A 138 -33.07 -13.54 -43.13
N LEU A 139 -32.62 -13.53 -41.87
CA LEU A 139 -32.25 -14.72 -41.12
C LEU A 139 -33.43 -15.38 -40.39
N ASN A 140 -34.62 -14.77 -40.39
CA ASN A 140 -35.81 -15.26 -39.67
C ASN A 140 -36.84 -15.99 -40.58
N LEU A 141 -36.41 -16.49 -41.74
CA LEU A 141 -37.21 -17.30 -42.67
C LEU A 141 -37.31 -18.78 -42.23
N GLY A 142 -37.96 -19.03 -41.09
CA GLY A 142 -38.24 -20.37 -40.60
C GLY A 142 -38.22 -20.46 -39.07
N TYR A 143 -38.87 -21.48 -38.51
CA TYR A 143 -38.81 -21.73 -37.07
C TYR A 143 -37.37 -22.05 -36.65
N VAL A 144 -36.85 -21.25 -35.71
CA VAL A 144 -35.47 -21.29 -35.19
C VAL A 144 -34.41 -20.78 -36.18
N SER A 145 -34.27 -19.46 -36.27
CA SER A 145 -33.07 -18.83 -36.85
C SER A 145 -31.80 -19.21 -36.09
N PRO A 146 -30.67 -19.49 -36.75
CA PRO A 146 -29.37 -19.62 -36.07
C PRO A 146 -28.99 -18.36 -35.26
N ALA A 147 -29.36 -17.17 -35.75
CA ALA A 147 -29.06 -15.90 -35.09
C ALA A 147 -29.94 -15.62 -33.86
N ALA A 148 -31.04 -16.37 -33.67
CA ALA A 148 -31.87 -16.32 -32.46
C ALA A 148 -31.27 -17.10 -31.28
N ASN A 149 -30.24 -17.92 -31.53
CA ASN A 149 -29.60 -18.80 -30.54
C ASN A 149 -28.15 -18.38 -30.21
N LEU A 150 -27.77 -17.12 -30.43
CA LEU A 150 -26.44 -16.65 -30.09
C LEU A 150 -26.16 -16.83 -28.59
N PRO A 151 -25.07 -17.51 -28.19
CA PRO A 151 -24.77 -17.75 -26.79
C PRO A 151 -24.30 -16.45 -26.12
N LEU A 152 -24.96 -16.06 -25.04
CA LEU A 152 -24.65 -14.81 -24.32
C LEU A 152 -23.30 -14.86 -23.58
N LYS A 153 -22.92 -16.03 -23.03
CA LYS A 153 -21.72 -16.14 -22.17
C LYS A 153 -20.42 -15.77 -22.90
N PRO A 154 -20.17 -16.19 -24.16
CA PRO A 154 -18.97 -15.79 -24.91
C PRO A 154 -19.02 -14.36 -25.49
N MET A 155 -20.05 -13.57 -25.21
CA MET A 155 -20.10 -12.13 -25.50
C MET A 155 -19.55 -11.30 -24.34
N VAL A 156 -19.78 -11.75 -23.10
CA VAL A 156 -19.36 -11.04 -21.88
C VAL A 156 -17.85 -11.16 -21.67
N GLY A 157 -17.21 -10.07 -21.25
CA GLY A 157 -15.76 -9.98 -21.06
C GLY A 157 -14.98 -9.76 -22.37
N LYS A 158 -15.64 -9.21 -23.40
CA LYS A 158 -15.06 -8.92 -24.72
C LYS A 158 -15.45 -7.54 -25.22
N ASP A 159 -14.67 -7.05 -26.17
CA ASP A 159 -14.81 -5.73 -26.79
C ASP A 159 -16.01 -5.67 -27.74
N LEU A 160 -16.72 -4.56 -27.67
CA LEU A 160 -17.75 -4.12 -28.61
C LEU A 160 -17.42 -2.67 -28.99
N CYS A 161 -17.61 -2.31 -30.25
CA CYS A 161 -17.50 -0.93 -30.71
C CYS A 161 -18.77 -0.54 -31.48
N VAL A 162 -19.35 0.61 -31.13
CA VAL A 162 -20.40 1.26 -31.93
C VAL A 162 -19.74 2.32 -32.80
N ASN A 163 -19.93 2.19 -34.11
CA ASN A 163 -19.35 3.06 -35.13
C ASN A 163 -20.47 3.94 -35.70
N ILE A 164 -20.39 5.24 -35.45
CA ILE A 164 -21.36 6.24 -35.90
C ILE A 164 -20.74 7.05 -37.04
N GLU A 165 -21.32 6.98 -38.23
CA GLU A 165 -20.90 7.76 -39.39
C GLU A 165 -21.17 9.26 -39.19
N LEU A 166 -20.16 10.09 -39.49
CA LEU A 166 -20.18 11.55 -39.32
C LEU A 166 -20.21 12.26 -40.68
N ASP A 167 -20.73 13.48 -40.69
CA ASP A 167 -20.87 14.27 -41.91
C ASP A 167 -19.48 14.69 -42.42
N GLY A 168 -19.17 14.30 -43.67
CA GLY A 168 -17.81 14.38 -44.22
C GLY A 168 -17.08 13.02 -44.33
N GLY A 169 -17.67 11.93 -43.83
CA GLY A 169 -17.16 10.56 -44.01
C GLY A 169 -16.21 10.09 -42.90
N GLY A 170 -16.09 10.86 -41.81
CA GLY A 170 -15.46 10.40 -40.57
C GLY A 170 -16.33 9.40 -39.81
N LYS A 171 -15.79 8.80 -38.74
CA LYS A 171 -16.54 7.96 -37.80
C LYS A 171 -16.24 8.38 -36.37
N ARG A 172 -17.28 8.47 -35.53
CA ARG A 172 -17.14 8.40 -34.08
C ARG A 172 -17.18 6.92 -33.66
N HIS A 173 -16.19 6.50 -32.88
CA HIS A 173 -16.16 5.20 -32.24
C HIS A 173 -16.61 5.32 -30.78
N ILE A 174 -17.36 4.34 -30.30
CA ILE A 174 -17.68 4.18 -28.88
C ILE A 174 -17.41 2.71 -28.52
N SER A 175 -16.20 2.48 -28.01
CA SER A 175 -15.63 1.15 -27.73
C SER A 175 -15.63 0.85 -26.24
N GLY A 176 -15.91 -0.39 -25.85
CA GLY A 176 -15.84 -0.84 -24.45
C GLY A 176 -16.04 -2.34 -24.29
N LEU A 177 -15.91 -2.85 -23.06
CA LEU A 177 -16.15 -4.25 -22.74
C LEU A 177 -17.64 -4.50 -22.48
N VAL A 178 -18.17 -5.60 -23.02
CA VAL A 178 -19.50 -6.10 -22.69
C VAL A 178 -19.47 -6.74 -21.30
N THR A 179 -20.09 -6.10 -20.30
CA THR A 179 -20.11 -6.57 -18.90
C THR A 179 -21.38 -7.32 -18.54
N ALA A 180 -22.47 -7.12 -19.30
CA ALA A 180 -23.67 -7.93 -19.22
C ALA A 180 -24.31 -8.10 -20.60
N ALA A 181 -24.92 -9.25 -20.85
CA ALA A 181 -25.64 -9.55 -22.09
C ALA A 181 -26.96 -10.26 -21.77
N ARG A 182 -28.06 -9.84 -22.38
CA ARG A 182 -29.38 -10.49 -22.27
C ARG A 182 -30.11 -10.53 -23.61
N VAL A 183 -31.05 -11.48 -23.76
CA VAL A 183 -32.10 -11.40 -24.77
C VAL A 183 -33.25 -10.58 -24.17
N VAL A 184 -33.71 -9.56 -24.88
CA VAL A 184 -34.86 -8.73 -24.48
C VAL A 184 -36.16 -9.42 -24.85
N GLY A 185 -36.23 -9.98 -26.06
CA GLY A 185 -37.39 -10.71 -26.56
C GLY A 185 -37.44 -10.77 -28.09
N HIS A 186 -38.63 -11.04 -28.62
CA HIS A 186 -38.94 -10.91 -30.04
C HIS A 186 -39.65 -9.58 -30.30
N GLU A 187 -39.16 -8.82 -31.28
CA GLU A 187 -39.79 -7.59 -31.77
C GLU A 187 -40.12 -7.77 -33.25
N GLY A 188 -41.41 -7.84 -33.57
CA GLY A 188 -41.89 -8.14 -34.92
C GLY A 188 -41.41 -9.51 -35.41
N ARG A 189 -40.41 -9.52 -36.29
CA ARG A 189 -39.79 -10.73 -36.87
C ARG A 189 -38.41 -11.07 -36.30
N SER A 190 -37.84 -10.21 -35.47
CA SER A 190 -36.43 -10.25 -35.11
C SER A 190 -36.22 -10.43 -33.61
N VAL A 191 -35.09 -10.99 -33.22
CA VAL A 191 -34.70 -11.15 -31.80
C VAL A 191 -33.83 -9.97 -31.40
N THR A 192 -34.22 -9.30 -30.32
CA THR A 192 -33.49 -8.16 -29.77
C THR A 192 -32.62 -8.62 -28.60
N TYR A 193 -31.31 -8.43 -28.76
CA TYR A 193 -30.28 -8.59 -27.75
C TYR A 193 -29.96 -7.24 -27.13
N GLU A 194 -29.59 -7.22 -25.86
CA GLU A 194 -29.11 -6.03 -25.16
C GLU A 194 -27.76 -6.34 -24.49
N LEU A 195 -26.76 -5.52 -24.80
CA LEU A 195 -25.40 -5.59 -24.30
C LEU A 195 -25.11 -4.34 -23.47
N ARG A 196 -24.74 -4.50 -22.20
CA ARG A 196 -24.17 -3.42 -21.40
C ARG A 196 -22.68 -3.33 -21.70
N MET A 197 -22.24 -2.16 -22.14
CA MET A 197 -20.87 -1.83 -22.49
C MET A 197 -20.32 -0.81 -21.47
N GLU A 198 -19.18 -1.14 -20.86
CA GLU A 198 -18.50 -0.36 -19.80
C GLU A 198 -16.98 -0.36 -20.07
N PRO A 199 -16.19 0.58 -19.52
CA PRO A 199 -14.75 0.59 -19.77
C PRO A 199 -14.05 -0.62 -19.14
N TRP A 200 -12.90 -1.00 -19.70
CA TRP A 200 -11.98 -1.99 -19.10
C TRP A 200 -11.68 -1.73 -17.60
N VAL A 201 -11.66 -0.47 -17.17
CA VAL A 201 -11.47 -0.06 -15.77
C VAL A 201 -12.53 -0.65 -14.84
N LYS A 202 -13.70 -1.04 -15.35
CA LYS A 202 -14.73 -1.79 -14.60
C LYS A 202 -14.20 -3.10 -14.01
N LEU A 203 -13.21 -3.74 -14.65
CA LEU A 203 -12.60 -5.00 -14.18
C LEU A 203 -12.00 -4.84 -12.77
N LEU A 204 -11.48 -3.66 -12.44
CA LEU A 204 -10.91 -3.34 -11.12
C LEU A 204 -11.97 -3.36 -9.99
N THR A 205 -13.26 -3.29 -10.31
CA THR A 205 -14.36 -3.44 -9.33
C THR A 205 -14.62 -4.89 -8.93
N HIS A 206 -13.96 -5.87 -9.56
CA HIS A 206 -14.10 -7.30 -9.28
C HIS A 206 -12.95 -7.88 -8.43
N THR A 207 -12.02 -7.05 -7.98
CA THR A 207 -10.89 -7.44 -7.10
C THR A 207 -10.72 -6.42 -5.97
N SER A 208 -10.09 -6.84 -4.87
CA SER A 208 -9.84 -6.05 -3.67
C SER A 208 -8.68 -6.67 -2.88
N ASP A 209 -7.77 -5.85 -2.36
CA ASP A 209 -6.57 -6.34 -1.69
C ASP A 209 -6.23 -5.59 -0.38
N TYR A 210 -5.26 -6.12 0.34
CA TYR A 210 -4.52 -5.46 1.40
C TYR A 210 -3.06 -5.30 0.95
N LYS A 211 -2.74 -4.17 0.30
CA LYS A 211 -1.46 -3.92 -0.39
C LYS A 211 -0.84 -2.62 0.10
N ALA A 212 0.44 -2.65 0.47
CA ALA A 212 1.15 -1.50 1.01
C ALA A 212 2.27 -1.04 0.07
N PHE A 213 2.25 0.25 -0.27
CA PHE A 213 3.18 0.90 -1.18
C PHE A 213 4.14 1.78 -0.37
N GLN A 214 5.43 1.74 -0.71
CA GLN A 214 6.50 2.38 0.06
C GLN A 214 7.43 3.21 -0.83
N ASN A 215 7.69 4.44 -0.41
CA ASN A 215 8.62 5.38 -1.06
C ASN A 215 8.29 5.58 -2.55
N LYS A 216 7.00 5.77 -2.86
CA LYS A 216 6.45 5.95 -4.20
C LYS A 216 5.67 7.26 -4.31
N THR A 217 5.68 7.91 -5.46
CA THR A 217 4.68 8.96 -5.74
C THR A 217 3.31 8.32 -5.96
N VAL A 218 2.26 9.12 -5.89
CA VAL A 218 0.90 8.66 -6.22
C VAL A 218 0.86 8.06 -7.64
N VAL A 219 1.53 8.69 -8.61
CA VAL A 219 1.58 8.21 -10.00
C VAL A 219 2.28 6.84 -10.11
N ASP A 220 3.35 6.59 -9.34
CA ASP A 220 4.02 5.27 -9.31
C ASP A 220 3.16 4.16 -8.67
N ILE A 221 2.13 4.53 -7.91
CA ILE A 221 1.13 3.63 -7.33
C ILE A 221 0.00 3.38 -8.34
N LEU A 222 -0.49 4.43 -9.01
CA LEU A 222 -1.44 4.28 -10.12
C LEU A 222 -0.86 3.36 -11.20
N ASP A 223 0.39 3.58 -11.61
CA ASP A 223 1.10 2.77 -12.59
C ASP A 223 1.24 1.31 -12.16
N GLU A 224 1.55 1.03 -10.88
CA GLU A 224 1.72 -0.35 -10.41
C GLU A 224 0.42 -1.15 -10.45
N VAL A 225 -0.69 -0.56 -10.00
CA VAL A 225 -2.00 -1.23 -10.01
C VAL A 225 -2.53 -1.37 -11.43
N LEU A 226 -2.41 -0.31 -12.26
CA LEU A 226 -2.88 -0.35 -13.64
C LEU A 226 -2.05 -1.31 -14.52
N ALA A 227 -0.76 -1.54 -14.21
CA ALA A 227 0.09 -2.49 -14.93
C ALA A 227 -0.31 -3.97 -14.82
N GLU A 228 -1.18 -4.33 -13.86
CA GLU A 228 -1.77 -5.67 -13.79
C GLU A 228 -2.85 -5.90 -14.88
N TYR A 229 -3.23 -4.85 -15.62
CA TYR A 229 -4.30 -4.86 -16.64
C TYR A 229 -3.74 -4.50 -18.04
N PRO A 230 -3.94 -5.33 -19.09
CA PRO A 230 -3.27 -5.16 -20.39
C PRO A 230 -4.00 -4.16 -21.33
N TYR A 231 -4.31 -2.96 -20.84
CA TYR A 231 -5.10 -1.95 -21.55
C TYR A 231 -4.39 -0.58 -21.61
N PRO A 232 -4.67 0.26 -22.63
CA PRO A 232 -3.97 1.53 -22.80
C PRO A 232 -4.34 2.59 -21.75
N VAL A 233 -3.30 3.22 -21.20
CA VAL A 233 -3.36 4.37 -20.29
C VAL A 233 -2.46 5.49 -20.84
N GLU A 234 -2.97 6.72 -20.89
CA GLU A 234 -2.21 7.93 -21.21
C GLU A 234 -2.21 8.88 -20.00
N LYS A 235 -1.07 9.53 -19.72
CA LYS A 235 -0.92 10.47 -18.61
C LYS A 235 -0.56 11.86 -19.13
N ARG A 236 -1.46 12.81 -18.94
CA ARG A 236 -1.33 14.23 -19.29
C ARG A 236 -1.31 15.08 -18.02
N LEU A 237 -0.34 14.78 -17.16
CA LEU A 237 -0.14 15.41 -15.86
C LEU A 237 0.90 16.54 -15.97
N VAL A 238 0.63 17.65 -15.29
CA VAL A 238 1.43 18.89 -15.26
C VAL A 238 1.96 19.16 -13.84
N GLU A 239 1.26 18.71 -12.81
CA GLU A 239 1.64 18.84 -11.40
C GLU A 239 2.75 17.83 -11.02
N SER A 240 3.48 18.14 -9.95
CA SER A 240 4.53 17.25 -9.41
C SER A 240 4.08 16.63 -8.09
N TYR A 241 3.99 15.30 -8.05
CA TYR A 241 3.45 14.55 -6.91
C TYR A 241 4.56 14.13 -5.94
N PRO A 242 4.39 14.33 -4.61
CA PRO A 242 5.40 13.98 -3.63
C PRO A 242 5.51 12.46 -3.42
N VAL A 243 6.68 12.01 -2.98
CA VAL A 243 6.95 10.62 -2.62
C VAL A 243 6.33 10.31 -1.26
N ARG A 244 5.29 9.47 -1.23
CA ARG A 244 4.64 9.00 -0.01
C ARG A 244 5.51 7.90 0.61
N THR A 245 5.84 8.05 1.90
CA THR A 245 6.67 7.06 2.63
C THR A 245 5.93 5.72 2.80
N TRP A 246 4.60 5.81 2.93
CA TRP A 246 3.68 4.70 3.19
C TRP A 246 2.32 5.09 2.61
N GLN A 247 1.68 4.18 1.88
CA GLN A 247 0.32 4.33 1.37
C GLN A 247 -0.30 2.93 1.28
N VAL A 248 -1.51 2.72 1.79
CA VAL A 248 -2.14 1.40 1.87
C VAL A 248 -3.46 1.37 1.10
N GLN A 249 -3.64 0.33 0.28
CA GLN A 249 -4.95 -0.17 -0.17
C GLN A 249 -5.46 -1.10 0.93
N TYR A 250 -6.54 -0.74 1.62
CA TYR A 250 -6.98 -1.44 2.84
C TYR A 250 -8.37 -2.08 2.70
N GLY A 251 -8.46 -3.20 1.99
CA GLY A 251 -9.72 -3.94 1.80
C GLY A 251 -10.75 -3.21 0.94
N GLU A 252 -10.30 -2.20 0.18
CA GLU A 252 -11.04 -1.48 -0.85
C GLU A 252 -10.75 -2.10 -2.23
N THR A 253 -11.64 -1.95 -3.21
CA THR A 253 -11.36 -2.48 -4.57
C THR A 253 -10.20 -1.74 -5.22
N ASP A 254 -9.56 -2.34 -6.22
CA ASP A 254 -8.53 -1.63 -7.00
C ASP A 254 -9.10 -0.34 -7.61
N PHE A 255 -10.38 -0.37 -8.01
CA PHE A 255 -11.07 0.80 -8.53
C PHE A 255 -11.27 1.87 -7.46
N ASP A 256 -11.79 1.50 -6.29
CA ASP A 256 -12.03 2.43 -5.19
C ASP A 256 -10.72 3.07 -4.71
N PHE A 257 -9.63 2.29 -4.62
CA PHE A 257 -8.29 2.75 -4.26
C PHE A 257 -7.76 3.80 -5.23
N LEU A 258 -7.77 3.48 -6.53
CA LEU A 258 -7.29 4.40 -7.56
C LEU A 258 -8.17 5.65 -7.66
N GLN A 259 -9.50 5.47 -7.65
CA GLN A 259 -10.45 6.56 -7.68
C GLN A 259 -10.27 7.48 -6.46
N ARG A 260 -10.09 6.90 -5.27
CA ARG A 260 -9.78 7.66 -4.05
C ARG A 260 -8.47 8.43 -4.17
N LEU A 261 -7.37 7.80 -4.60
CA LEU A 261 -6.08 8.49 -4.74
C LEU A 261 -6.13 9.60 -5.80
N MET A 262 -6.78 9.36 -6.93
CA MET A 262 -6.98 10.38 -7.98
C MET A 262 -7.78 11.57 -7.42
N GLN A 263 -8.88 11.31 -6.70
CA GLN A 263 -9.66 12.33 -5.98
C GLN A 263 -8.86 13.02 -4.86
N GLU A 264 -8.03 12.27 -4.14
CA GLU A 264 -6.96 12.64 -3.20
C GLU A 264 -6.11 13.82 -3.73
N TRP A 265 -5.62 13.63 -4.96
CA TRP A 265 -4.54 14.41 -5.56
C TRP A 265 -4.96 15.27 -6.75
N GLY A 266 -6.26 15.44 -6.96
CA GLY A 266 -6.82 16.34 -7.98
C GLY A 266 -6.76 15.80 -9.41
N ILE A 267 -6.26 14.58 -9.59
CA ILE A 267 -6.23 13.88 -10.87
C ILE A 267 -7.66 13.47 -11.23
N TYR A 268 -8.08 13.81 -12.44
CA TYR A 268 -9.34 13.36 -13.03
C TYR A 268 -9.06 12.59 -14.32
N TRP A 269 -10.08 11.92 -14.84
CA TRP A 269 -9.89 11.00 -15.97
C TRP A 269 -11.11 10.87 -16.88
N TRP A 270 -10.88 10.39 -18.10
CA TRP A 270 -11.90 10.03 -19.09
C TRP A 270 -11.35 8.95 -20.05
N PHE A 271 -12.11 8.64 -21.10
CA PHE A 271 -11.66 7.73 -22.15
C PHE A 271 -11.63 8.42 -23.51
N GLU A 272 -10.55 8.19 -24.28
CA GLU A 272 -10.53 8.50 -25.71
C GLU A 272 -10.71 7.19 -26.49
N HIS A 273 -11.76 7.13 -27.31
CA HIS A 273 -12.17 5.94 -28.05
C HIS A 273 -11.56 5.91 -29.46
N SER A 274 -11.16 4.74 -29.91
CA SER A 274 -10.73 4.43 -31.27
C SER A 274 -11.45 3.16 -31.78
N GLU A 275 -11.22 2.78 -33.04
CA GLU A 275 -11.78 1.55 -33.60
C GLU A 275 -11.39 0.33 -32.75
N ASP A 276 -12.39 -0.39 -32.24
CA ASP A 276 -12.29 -1.57 -31.36
C ASP A 276 -11.41 -1.40 -30.09
N SER A 277 -11.13 -0.17 -29.62
CA SER A 277 -10.33 0.09 -28.40
C SER A 277 -10.65 1.44 -27.73
N HIS A 278 -10.26 1.62 -26.46
CA HIS A 278 -10.42 2.88 -25.73
C HIS A 278 -9.33 3.07 -24.65
N THR A 279 -8.75 4.28 -24.60
CA THR A 279 -7.61 4.64 -23.75
C THR A 279 -8.06 5.42 -22.52
N LEU A 280 -7.65 4.99 -21.33
CA LEU A 280 -7.83 5.76 -20.09
C LEU A 280 -6.88 6.96 -20.10
N VAL A 281 -7.40 8.18 -20.10
CA VAL A 281 -6.58 9.41 -20.02
C VAL A 281 -6.66 9.97 -18.60
N LEU A 282 -5.50 10.11 -17.93
CA LEU A 282 -5.36 10.76 -16.63
C LEU A 282 -4.83 12.19 -16.80
N ALA A 283 -5.45 13.18 -16.16
CA ALA A 283 -5.04 14.59 -16.25
C ALA A 283 -5.26 15.38 -14.95
N ASP A 284 -4.61 16.53 -14.86
CA ASP A 284 -4.68 17.46 -13.72
C ASP A 284 -4.83 18.94 -14.14
N ALA A 285 -4.96 19.23 -15.44
CA ALA A 285 -5.01 20.61 -15.96
C ALA A 285 -5.85 20.71 -17.25
N ILE A 286 -6.56 21.82 -17.41
CA ILE A 286 -7.55 22.01 -18.50
C ILE A 286 -6.93 21.93 -19.91
N ASN A 287 -5.64 22.23 -20.04
CA ASN A 287 -4.86 22.14 -21.28
C ASN A 287 -4.48 20.71 -21.68
N ALA A 288 -4.83 19.68 -20.90
CA ALA A 288 -4.72 18.28 -21.28
C ALA A 288 -5.82 17.81 -22.25
N HIS A 289 -6.89 18.60 -22.39
CA HIS A 289 -8.02 18.30 -23.28
C HIS A 289 -7.74 18.68 -24.73
N LYS A 290 -8.33 17.94 -25.67
CA LYS A 290 -8.28 18.19 -27.12
C LYS A 290 -9.56 18.89 -27.55
N ALA A 291 -9.50 19.73 -28.58
CA ALA A 291 -10.72 20.23 -29.23
C ALA A 291 -11.47 19.09 -29.93
N CYS A 292 -12.79 19.12 -29.95
CA CYS A 292 -13.63 18.17 -30.68
C CYS A 292 -13.24 18.18 -32.17
N PRO A 293 -12.72 17.08 -32.76
CA PRO A 293 -12.08 17.12 -34.08
C PRO A 293 -12.98 17.66 -35.19
N ASP A 294 -14.21 17.14 -35.27
CA ASP A 294 -15.19 17.45 -36.32
C ASP A 294 -16.13 18.61 -35.93
N SER A 295 -16.00 19.18 -34.73
CA SER A 295 -16.88 20.24 -34.21
C SER A 295 -16.21 21.13 -33.15
N PRO A 296 -15.08 21.79 -33.45
CA PRO A 296 -14.40 22.68 -32.50
C PRO A 296 -15.17 23.98 -32.24
N LEU A 297 -16.06 24.36 -33.18
CA LEU A 297 -16.99 25.48 -33.09
C LEU A 297 -18.40 24.92 -33.31
N VAL A 298 -19.35 25.24 -32.42
CA VAL A 298 -20.74 24.78 -32.54
C VAL A 298 -21.71 25.93 -32.32
N GLU A 299 -22.65 26.08 -33.26
CA GLU A 299 -23.68 27.11 -33.19
C GLU A 299 -24.89 26.65 -32.38
N TRP A 300 -25.43 27.55 -31.55
CA TRP A 300 -26.79 27.44 -31.02
C TRP A 300 -27.80 27.94 -32.06
N HIS A 301 -28.91 27.23 -32.23
CA HIS A 301 -30.06 27.68 -33.01
C HIS A 301 -31.37 27.29 -32.32
N GLN A 302 -32.45 28.05 -32.53
CA GLN A 302 -33.72 27.79 -31.88
C GLN A 302 -34.32 26.42 -32.29
N GLU A 303 -34.83 25.68 -31.30
CA GLU A 303 -35.52 24.40 -31.51
C GLU A 303 -36.68 24.53 -32.51
N GLY A 304 -36.82 23.53 -33.40
CA GLY A 304 -37.82 23.50 -34.47
C GLY A 304 -37.40 24.15 -35.79
N LEU A 305 -36.25 24.84 -35.84
CA LEU A 305 -35.63 25.23 -37.11
C LEU A 305 -35.10 23.98 -37.85
N LYS A 306 -35.34 23.92 -39.16
CA LYS A 306 -34.74 22.90 -40.04
C LYS A 306 -33.47 23.46 -40.68
N LEU A 307 -32.32 23.04 -40.17
CA LEU A 307 -31.01 23.26 -40.76
C LEU A 307 -30.45 21.91 -41.21
N ASP A 308 -29.79 21.88 -42.38
CA ASP A 308 -29.08 20.70 -42.88
C ASP A 308 -27.67 20.58 -42.23
N LYS A 309 -27.62 20.72 -40.90
CA LYS A 309 -26.42 20.71 -40.04
C LYS A 309 -26.79 20.28 -38.62
N GLU A 310 -25.82 19.73 -37.89
CA GLU A 310 -25.94 19.53 -36.44
C GLU A 310 -25.85 20.87 -35.69
N PHE A 311 -26.68 21.05 -34.66
CA PHE A 311 -26.67 22.24 -33.81
C PHE A 311 -27.16 21.93 -32.38
N ILE A 312 -26.84 22.83 -31.46
CA ILE A 312 -27.34 22.81 -30.08
C ILE A 312 -28.63 23.63 -30.03
N HIS A 313 -29.73 23.06 -29.54
CA HIS A 313 -31.02 23.76 -29.46
C HIS A 313 -31.39 24.19 -28.04
N THR A 314 -30.88 23.50 -27.01
CA THR A 314 -31.11 23.85 -25.60
C THR A 314 -29.79 24.13 -24.91
N ILE A 315 -29.73 25.25 -24.18
CA ILE A 315 -28.66 25.64 -23.27
C ILE A 315 -29.32 26.15 -21.98
N THR A 316 -28.76 25.80 -20.82
CA THR A 316 -29.27 26.21 -19.50
C THR A 316 -28.09 26.36 -18.54
N ALA A 317 -27.73 27.62 -18.25
CA ALA A 317 -26.64 27.94 -17.34
C ALA A 317 -27.11 27.94 -15.88
N ASN A 318 -26.35 27.26 -15.03
CA ASN A 318 -26.60 27.05 -13.61
C ASN A 318 -25.44 27.60 -12.79
N GLU A 319 -25.77 28.44 -11.80
CA GLU A 319 -24.83 28.99 -10.82
C GLU A 319 -25.24 28.54 -9.41
N SER A 320 -24.25 28.17 -8.59
CA SER A 320 -24.47 27.60 -7.26
C SER A 320 -23.55 28.21 -6.19
N LEU A 321 -24.08 28.34 -4.97
CA LEU A 321 -23.31 28.74 -3.79
C LEU A 321 -22.28 27.66 -3.46
N ARG A 322 -21.05 28.08 -3.14
CA ARG A 322 -19.94 27.21 -2.73
C ARG A 322 -19.20 27.81 -1.53
N THR A 323 -18.50 26.96 -0.78
CA THR A 323 -17.51 27.35 0.23
C THR A 323 -16.49 28.31 -0.39
N GLY A 324 -16.00 29.27 0.39
CA GLY A 324 -15.04 30.29 -0.08
C GLY A 324 -13.60 30.05 0.32
N GLN A 325 -13.39 29.32 1.42
CA GLN A 325 -12.11 29.11 2.06
C GLN A 325 -12.00 27.68 2.57
N TRP A 326 -10.91 26.99 2.26
CA TRP A 326 -10.58 25.68 2.84
C TRP A 326 -9.36 25.81 3.74
N VAL A 327 -9.38 25.10 4.86
CA VAL A 327 -8.26 25.01 5.80
C VAL A 327 -7.97 23.55 6.13
N LEU A 328 -6.72 23.13 5.93
CA LEU A 328 -6.19 21.87 6.42
C LEU A 328 -5.13 22.15 7.50
N ASP A 329 -4.94 21.22 8.43
CA ASP A 329 -3.84 21.22 9.41
C ASP A 329 -3.48 19.78 9.80
N ASP A 330 -2.25 19.55 10.29
CA ASP A 330 -1.76 18.22 10.71
C ASP A 330 -0.63 18.33 11.75
N PHE A 331 -0.07 17.19 12.20
CA PHE A 331 1.02 17.13 13.17
C PHE A 331 2.17 16.19 12.75
N ASP A 332 3.26 16.80 12.29
CA ASP A 332 4.56 16.14 12.20
C ASP A 332 5.26 16.09 13.58
N PHE A 333 5.59 14.87 14.01
CA PHE A 333 6.31 14.63 15.27
C PHE A 333 7.82 14.89 15.16
N THR A 334 8.39 14.99 13.96
CA THR A 334 9.81 15.32 13.75
C THR A 334 10.05 16.84 13.86
N LYS A 335 9.08 17.65 13.43
CA LYS A 335 9.00 19.11 13.57
C LYS A 335 7.84 19.55 14.51
N PRO A 336 7.75 19.11 15.78
CA PRO A 336 6.55 19.24 16.64
C PRO A 336 6.26 20.67 17.18
N ARG A 337 6.79 21.69 16.49
CA ARG A 337 6.53 23.13 16.68
C ARG A 337 6.29 23.85 15.35
N SER A 338 6.29 23.12 14.24
CA SER A 338 5.88 23.66 12.94
C SER A 338 4.38 23.92 12.98
N LEU A 339 3.95 25.03 12.38
CA LEU A 339 2.54 25.28 12.12
C LEU A 339 2.28 24.75 10.71
N LEU A 340 1.60 23.60 10.62
CA LEU A 340 1.28 22.94 9.36
C LEU A 340 -0.04 23.43 8.75
N ALA A 341 -0.83 24.21 9.51
CA ALA A 341 -2.06 24.84 9.05
C ALA A 341 -1.87 25.62 7.75
N ASN A 342 -2.65 25.26 6.74
CA ASN A 342 -2.68 25.88 5.42
C ASN A 342 -4.10 26.35 5.10
N THR A 343 -4.21 27.56 4.56
CA THR A 343 -5.48 28.22 4.24
C THR A 343 -5.46 28.66 2.79
N VAL A 344 -6.44 28.26 2.00
CA VAL A 344 -6.63 28.74 0.63
C VAL A 344 -8.05 29.30 0.50
N ALA A 345 -8.15 30.57 0.14
CA ALA A 345 -9.41 31.26 -0.15
C ALA A 345 -9.53 31.53 -1.66
N ASN A 346 -10.63 31.08 -2.26
CA ASN A 346 -10.97 31.33 -3.66
C ASN A 346 -12.50 31.52 -3.81
N PRO A 347 -13.09 32.54 -3.16
CA PRO A 347 -14.53 32.77 -3.15
C PRO A 347 -15.07 33.05 -4.56
N ARG A 348 -16.31 32.60 -4.82
CA ARG A 348 -17.06 32.96 -6.03
C ARG A 348 -17.64 34.37 -5.88
N GLU A 349 -18.00 35.02 -6.98
CA GLU A 349 -18.64 36.35 -6.99
C GLU A 349 -20.15 36.26 -6.64
N THR A 350 -20.49 35.45 -5.64
CA THR A 350 -21.88 35.20 -5.18
C THR A 350 -22.07 35.67 -3.74
N GLY A 351 -23.32 35.95 -3.37
CA GLY A 351 -23.65 36.31 -1.99
C GLY A 351 -23.29 35.19 -1.01
N HIS A 352 -22.72 35.55 0.14
CA HIS A 352 -22.26 34.62 1.19
C HIS A 352 -21.14 33.64 0.79
N ALA A 353 -20.42 33.89 -0.31
CA ALA A 353 -19.35 33.02 -0.82
C ALA A 353 -18.04 33.00 0.02
N THR A 354 -18.03 33.48 1.26
CA THR A 354 -16.83 33.60 2.12
C THR A 354 -16.83 32.66 3.32
N TYR A 355 -17.71 31.65 3.37
CA TYR A 355 -17.69 30.65 4.43
C TYR A 355 -16.43 29.77 4.35
N GLU A 356 -15.87 29.48 5.52
CA GLU A 356 -14.73 28.58 5.72
C GLU A 356 -15.21 27.14 5.96
N HIS A 357 -14.41 26.18 5.50
CA HIS A 357 -14.47 24.78 5.94
C HIS A 357 -13.09 24.37 6.45
N TYR A 358 -13.04 23.84 7.68
CA TYR A 358 -11.84 23.31 8.33
C TYR A 358 -11.88 21.78 8.36
N GLU A 359 -10.77 21.13 8.02
CA GLU A 359 -10.63 19.68 7.95
C GLU A 359 -9.33 19.24 8.66
N TRP A 360 -9.43 18.17 9.45
CA TRP A 360 -8.33 17.56 10.21
C TRP A 360 -8.55 16.04 10.28
N PRO A 361 -7.52 15.19 10.07
CA PRO A 361 -6.15 15.55 9.67
C PRO A 361 -6.06 15.97 8.20
N GLY A 362 -4.95 16.62 7.82
CA GLY A 362 -4.67 17.02 6.43
C GLY A 362 -4.06 15.92 5.56
N ASP A 363 -3.48 14.89 6.16
CA ASP A 363 -2.73 13.79 5.51
C ASP A 363 -1.45 14.27 4.79
N TYR A 364 -0.68 15.14 5.47
CA TYR A 364 0.62 15.64 5.01
C TYR A 364 1.60 15.95 6.15
N PHE A 365 2.91 15.96 5.84
CA PHE A 365 3.98 16.25 6.83
C PHE A 365 4.94 17.38 6.40
N ASP A 366 4.76 17.93 5.20
CA ASP A 366 5.40 19.18 4.79
C ASP A 366 4.39 20.26 4.42
N LYS A 367 4.77 21.53 4.62
CA LYS A 367 3.87 22.65 4.35
C LYS A 367 3.54 22.77 2.87
N SER A 368 4.49 22.47 1.98
CA SER A 368 4.29 22.53 0.52
C SER A 368 3.28 21.49 0.02
N GLU A 369 3.31 20.28 0.57
CA GLU A 369 2.32 19.22 0.36
C GLU A 369 0.93 19.69 0.82
N GLY A 370 0.84 20.28 2.02
CA GLY A 370 -0.41 20.83 2.53
C GLY A 370 -0.96 22.04 1.75
N GLU A 371 -0.10 22.92 1.22
CA GLU A 371 -0.50 24.02 0.34
C GLU A 371 -1.12 23.48 -0.96
N MET A 372 -0.51 22.44 -1.56
CA MET A 372 -1.02 21.75 -2.73
C MET A 372 -2.38 21.08 -2.45
N LEU A 373 -2.49 20.29 -1.38
CA LEU A 373 -3.74 19.60 -1.03
C LEU A 373 -4.86 20.58 -0.68
N THR A 374 -4.59 21.64 0.10
CA THR A 374 -5.59 22.67 0.44
C THR A 374 -6.07 23.41 -0.81
N ARG A 375 -5.17 23.72 -1.75
CA ARG A 375 -5.52 24.28 -3.06
C ARG A 375 -6.42 23.34 -3.84
N ILE A 376 -6.07 22.06 -3.96
CA ILE A 376 -6.87 21.05 -4.67
C ILE A 376 -8.27 20.91 -4.04
N ARG A 377 -8.40 20.93 -2.70
CA ARG A 377 -9.71 20.94 -2.02
C ARG A 377 -10.52 22.18 -2.39
N MET A 378 -9.90 23.36 -2.36
CA MET A 378 -10.58 24.64 -2.67
C MET A 378 -10.99 24.73 -4.15
N GLU A 379 -10.11 24.33 -5.07
CA GLU A 379 -10.42 24.20 -6.51
C GLU A 379 -11.56 23.20 -6.73
N ALA A 380 -11.57 22.04 -6.06
CA ALA A 380 -12.65 21.06 -6.12
C ALA A 380 -13.99 21.59 -5.60
N GLN A 381 -14.02 22.30 -4.47
CA GLN A 381 -15.27 22.88 -3.98
C GLN A 381 -15.78 24.03 -4.86
N ARG A 382 -14.88 24.82 -5.45
CA ARG A 382 -15.25 25.88 -6.40
C ARG A 382 -15.78 25.33 -7.72
N SER A 383 -15.20 24.24 -8.25
CA SER A 383 -15.38 23.80 -9.64
C SER A 383 -16.83 23.59 -10.07
N PRO A 384 -17.73 22.93 -9.33
CA PRO A 384 -19.14 22.76 -9.70
C PRO A 384 -20.02 24.00 -9.40
N GLY A 385 -19.40 25.14 -9.07
CA GLY A 385 -20.05 26.43 -8.91
C GLY A 385 -20.78 26.88 -10.18
N SER A 386 -20.08 26.87 -11.32
CA SER A 386 -20.65 27.06 -12.66
C SER A 386 -20.84 25.72 -13.38
N ARG A 387 -22.02 25.49 -13.95
CA ARG A 387 -22.28 24.46 -14.97
C ARG A 387 -23.25 24.96 -16.02
N VAL A 388 -23.13 24.45 -17.25
CA VAL A 388 -24.12 24.70 -18.30
C VAL A 388 -24.61 23.37 -18.83
N LEU A 389 -25.89 23.08 -18.68
CA LEU A 389 -26.53 21.92 -19.30
C LEU A 389 -26.91 22.28 -20.74
N GLY A 390 -26.87 21.31 -21.65
CA GLY A 390 -27.37 21.49 -23.01
C GLY A 390 -27.89 20.23 -23.66
N ALA A 391 -28.59 20.44 -24.78
CA ALA A 391 -29.09 19.38 -25.65
C ALA A 391 -29.04 19.79 -27.13
N GLY A 392 -28.72 18.83 -27.99
CA GLY A 392 -28.63 19.00 -29.43
C GLY A 392 -28.69 17.66 -30.15
N ASN A 393 -29.01 17.69 -31.44
CA ASN A 393 -28.94 16.52 -32.31
C ASN A 393 -27.54 16.49 -32.94
N ILE A 394 -26.53 16.24 -32.11
CA ILE A 394 -25.11 16.41 -32.45
C ILE A 394 -24.30 15.15 -32.09
N ARG A 395 -23.78 14.45 -33.11
CA ARG A 395 -23.02 13.18 -32.97
C ARG A 395 -21.58 13.39 -32.48
N THR A 396 -21.01 14.56 -32.76
CA THR A 396 -19.56 14.84 -32.65
C THR A 396 -19.07 15.17 -31.23
N LEU A 397 -19.94 15.55 -30.29
CA LEU A 397 -19.52 15.95 -28.95
C LEU A 397 -19.26 14.74 -28.03
N MET A 398 -18.07 14.70 -27.43
CA MET A 398 -17.53 13.59 -26.63
C MET A 398 -17.01 14.10 -25.29
N THR A 399 -17.14 13.31 -24.22
CA THR A 399 -16.66 13.69 -22.88
C THR A 399 -15.14 13.83 -22.87
N GLY A 400 -14.61 14.83 -22.15
CA GLY A 400 -13.17 15.09 -22.11
C GLY A 400 -12.59 15.81 -23.32
N TYR A 401 -13.43 16.32 -24.23
CA TYR A 401 -13.04 17.25 -25.28
C TYR A 401 -13.57 18.67 -25.02
N VAL A 402 -12.95 19.68 -25.64
CA VAL A 402 -13.42 21.08 -25.60
C VAL A 402 -14.06 21.52 -26.93
N PHE A 403 -14.97 22.48 -26.88
CA PHE A 403 -15.48 23.21 -28.05
C PHE A 403 -15.89 24.63 -27.68
N THR A 404 -15.98 25.53 -28.67
CA THR A 404 -16.53 26.89 -28.49
C THR A 404 -18.00 26.93 -28.87
N LEU A 405 -18.87 27.38 -27.95
CA LEU A 405 -20.27 27.68 -28.25
C LEU A 405 -20.38 29.06 -28.92
N MET A 406 -21.18 29.13 -29.99
CA MET A 406 -21.44 30.35 -30.76
C MET A 406 -22.94 30.58 -30.98
N ASN A 407 -23.31 31.80 -31.41
CA ASN A 407 -24.67 32.19 -31.78
C ASN A 407 -25.74 32.11 -30.67
N HIS A 408 -25.36 31.93 -29.40
CA HIS A 408 -26.31 31.91 -28.28
C HIS A 408 -26.73 33.34 -27.86
N PRO A 409 -28.02 33.65 -27.65
CA PRO A 409 -28.49 35.02 -27.37
C PRO A 409 -27.89 35.68 -26.12
N THR A 410 -27.64 34.92 -25.07
CA THR A 410 -26.88 35.39 -23.89
C THR A 410 -25.39 35.41 -24.22
N ALA A 411 -24.83 36.61 -24.42
CA ALA A 411 -23.44 36.81 -24.87
C ALA A 411 -22.42 36.02 -24.03
N GLU A 412 -22.52 36.07 -22.70
CA GLU A 412 -21.60 35.41 -21.75
C GLU A 412 -21.52 33.89 -21.87
N LEU A 413 -22.46 33.25 -22.57
CA LEU A 413 -22.44 31.81 -22.81
C LEU A 413 -21.68 31.43 -24.10
N ASN A 414 -21.31 32.38 -24.96
CA ASN A 414 -20.49 32.15 -26.15
C ASN A 414 -19.01 32.10 -25.77
N GLN A 415 -18.58 30.98 -25.18
CA GLN A 415 -17.21 30.74 -24.74
C GLN A 415 -16.80 29.29 -25.01
N GLU A 416 -15.54 28.96 -24.72
CA GLU A 416 -15.04 27.59 -24.75
C GLU A 416 -15.48 26.80 -23.50
N TYR A 417 -15.94 25.57 -23.72
CA TYR A 417 -16.35 24.63 -22.69
C TYR A 417 -15.65 23.29 -22.86
N LEU A 418 -15.30 22.68 -21.73
CA LEU A 418 -15.05 21.26 -21.57
C LEU A 418 -16.37 20.51 -21.43
N LEU A 419 -16.54 19.44 -22.20
CA LEU A 419 -17.62 18.46 -22.05
C LEU A 419 -17.32 17.60 -20.82
N ALA A 420 -17.96 17.94 -19.70
CA ALA A 420 -17.79 17.28 -18.40
C ALA A 420 -18.66 16.02 -18.28
N GLN A 421 -19.79 15.99 -18.99
CA GLN A 421 -20.62 14.82 -19.18
C GLN A 421 -21.21 14.83 -20.59
N THR A 422 -21.36 13.66 -21.21
CA THR A 422 -22.24 13.46 -22.37
C THR A 422 -23.17 12.27 -22.14
N THR A 423 -24.36 12.33 -22.72
CA THR A 423 -25.35 11.26 -22.74
C THR A 423 -25.93 11.22 -24.15
N LEU A 424 -25.81 10.07 -24.81
CA LEU A 424 -26.09 9.90 -26.22
C LEU A 424 -27.16 8.82 -26.40
N PHE A 425 -28.34 9.25 -26.85
CA PHE A 425 -29.39 8.36 -27.32
C PHE A 425 -29.35 8.26 -28.85
N VAL A 426 -29.36 7.03 -29.37
CA VAL A 426 -29.43 6.73 -30.81
C VAL A 426 -30.46 5.65 -31.04
N GLN A 427 -31.35 5.82 -32.01
CA GLN A 427 -32.35 4.82 -32.38
C GLN A 427 -32.48 4.70 -33.89
N ASP A 428 -32.43 3.47 -34.42
CA ASP A 428 -32.81 3.17 -35.79
C ASP A 428 -34.35 3.17 -35.93
N ASN A 429 -34.89 4.01 -36.80
CA ASN A 429 -36.32 4.07 -37.09
C ASN A 429 -36.75 3.15 -38.26
N ALA A 430 -35.83 2.42 -38.90
CA ALA A 430 -36.14 1.52 -40.01
C ALA A 430 -36.98 0.32 -39.54
N GLN A 431 -38.29 0.40 -39.75
CA GLN A 431 -39.25 -0.61 -39.30
C GLN A 431 -39.23 -1.93 -40.11
N HIS A 432 -38.66 -1.91 -41.32
CA HIS A 432 -38.57 -3.07 -42.22
C HIS A 432 -37.34 -2.97 -43.12
N SER A 433 -36.72 -4.11 -43.44
CA SER A 433 -35.70 -4.18 -44.49
C SER A 433 -36.25 -3.71 -45.86
N GLY A 434 -35.64 -2.69 -46.46
CA GLY A 434 -36.01 -2.15 -47.78
C GLY A 434 -36.43 -0.67 -47.80
N GLN A 435 -36.39 0.03 -46.66
CA GLN A 435 -36.38 1.50 -46.61
C GLN A 435 -34.96 2.01 -46.29
N ASP A 436 -34.66 3.24 -46.66
CA ASP A 436 -33.42 3.91 -46.27
C ASP A 436 -33.34 4.00 -44.74
N GLN A 437 -32.19 3.67 -44.15
CA GLN A 437 -32.03 3.76 -42.70
C GLN A 437 -32.10 5.22 -42.25
N HIS A 438 -32.84 5.48 -41.18
CA HIS A 438 -33.03 6.82 -40.61
C HIS A 438 -32.84 6.73 -39.10
N PHE A 439 -31.74 7.28 -38.61
CA PHE A 439 -31.41 7.27 -37.19
C PHE A 439 -31.85 8.57 -36.52
N THR A 440 -32.49 8.45 -35.35
CA THR A 440 -32.70 9.58 -34.43
C THR A 440 -31.52 9.64 -33.49
N PHE A 441 -30.80 10.77 -33.48
CA PHE A 441 -29.76 11.08 -32.50
C PHE A 441 -30.28 12.15 -31.54
N SER A 442 -30.05 11.99 -30.25
CA SER A 442 -30.27 13.04 -29.25
C SER A 442 -29.17 13.00 -28.21
N THR A 443 -28.42 14.11 -28.11
CA THR A 443 -27.26 14.24 -27.24
C THR A 443 -27.56 15.28 -26.17
N ARG A 444 -27.42 14.90 -24.90
CA ARG A 444 -27.44 15.79 -23.74
C ARG A 444 -26.04 15.87 -23.15
N PHE A 445 -25.68 17.00 -22.54
CA PHE A 445 -24.34 17.19 -22.00
C PHE A 445 -24.30 18.20 -20.86
N GLU A 446 -23.32 18.02 -19.98
CA GLU A 446 -22.92 19.01 -18.97
C GLU A 446 -21.59 19.64 -19.38
N LEU A 447 -21.54 20.97 -19.34
CA LEU A 447 -20.39 21.79 -19.73
C LEU A 447 -19.74 22.46 -18.53
N HIS A 448 -18.41 22.45 -18.52
CA HIS A 448 -17.56 23.20 -17.61
C HIS A 448 -16.84 24.32 -18.39
N PRO A 449 -16.99 25.61 -18.01
CA PRO A 449 -16.27 26.70 -18.70
C PRO A 449 -14.77 26.55 -18.51
N THR A 450 -13.96 26.59 -19.59
CA THR A 450 -12.50 26.35 -19.49
C THR A 450 -11.72 27.44 -18.74
N ARG A 451 -12.39 28.55 -18.41
CA ARG A 451 -11.91 29.62 -17.51
C ARG A 451 -11.97 29.28 -16.01
N GLU A 452 -12.67 28.21 -15.61
CA GLU A 452 -12.67 27.68 -14.25
C GLU A 452 -11.78 26.42 -14.19
N VAL A 453 -11.28 26.06 -13.00
CA VAL A 453 -10.43 24.86 -12.84
C VAL A 453 -11.31 23.63 -12.66
N PHE A 454 -11.06 22.57 -13.43
CA PHE A 454 -11.67 21.26 -13.20
C PHE A 454 -10.89 20.47 -12.13
N ARG A 455 -11.62 19.91 -11.18
CA ARG A 455 -11.13 18.98 -10.16
C ARG A 455 -12.22 17.96 -9.82
N PRO A 456 -11.86 16.71 -9.54
CA PRO A 456 -12.81 15.70 -9.12
C PRO A 456 -13.33 16.00 -7.70
N GLN A 457 -14.56 15.59 -7.41
CA GLN A 457 -15.07 15.56 -6.03
C GLN A 457 -14.54 14.32 -5.31
N ARG A 458 -14.31 14.39 -4.00
CA ARG A 458 -14.17 13.18 -3.17
C ARG A 458 -15.53 12.51 -3.04
N THR A 459 -15.76 11.44 -3.82
CA THR A 459 -16.95 10.59 -3.74
C THR A 459 -16.64 9.25 -3.06
N VAL A 460 -15.40 8.77 -3.15
CA VAL A 460 -14.92 7.60 -2.41
C VAL A 460 -14.38 8.04 -1.05
N SER A 461 -14.74 7.32 0.02
CA SER A 461 -14.27 7.58 1.38
C SER A 461 -13.04 6.72 1.69
N LYS A 462 -12.01 7.29 2.34
CA LYS A 462 -10.83 6.55 2.80
C LYS A 462 -11.25 5.37 3.70
N PRO A 463 -10.79 4.13 3.47
CA PRO A 463 -11.12 3.03 4.35
C PRO A 463 -10.48 3.25 5.72
N HIS A 464 -11.21 2.90 6.78
CA HIS A 464 -10.76 3.04 8.16
C HIS A 464 -10.64 1.67 8.82
N THR A 465 -9.54 1.48 9.56
CA THR A 465 -9.38 0.36 10.48
C THR A 465 -10.40 0.44 11.62
N LYS A 466 -10.76 -0.70 12.22
CA LYS A 466 -11.81 -0.80 13.24
C LYS A 466 -11.27 -1.09 14.66
N GLY A 467 -9.98 -0.88 14.85
CA GLY A 467 -9.24 -1.12 16.08
C GLY A 467 -7.84 -1.71 15.86
N PRO A 468 -7.07 -1.95 16.94
CA PRO A 468 -5.70 -2.42 16.85
C PRO A 468 -5.55 -3.82 16.24
N GLN A 469 -4.38 -4.08 15.66
CA GLN A 469 -4.02 -5.31 14.94
C GLN A 469 -2.67 -5.83 15.44
N SER A 470 -2.49 -7.16 15.52
CA SER A 470 -1.17 -7.74 15.76
C SER A 470 -0.29 -7.66 14.50
N ALA A 471 0.96 -7.29 14.69
CA ALA A 471 2.01 -7.32 13.68
C ALA A 471 3.31 -7.89 14.28
N ILE A 472 4.18 -8.47 13.46
CA ILE A 472 5.47 -9.01 13.89
C ILE A 472 6.56 -7.99 13.57
N VAL A 473 7.44 -7.69 14.51
CA VAL A 473 8.56 -6.73 14.32
C VAL A 473 9.62 -7.31 13.38
N THR A 474 10.04 -6.53 12.38
CA THR A 474 10.99 -6.95 11.34
C THR A 474 12.24 -6.07 11.29
N GLY A 475 13.26 -6.55 10.58
CA GLY A 475 14.53 -5.85 10.38
C GLY A 475 15.54 -6.72 9.62
N PRO A 476 16.80 -6.26 9.47
CA PRO A 476 17.78 -6.94 8.64
C PRO A 476 18.19 -8.30 9.22
N ALA A 477 18.43 -9.26 8.32
CA ALA A 477 18.84 -10.61 8.67
C ALA A 477 20.10 -10.62 9.57
N GLY A 478 20.05 -11.39 10.65
CA GLY A 478 21.14 -11.53 11.63
C GLY A 478 21.19 -10.47 12.73
N GLN A 479 20.25 -9.51 12.76
CA GLN A 479 20.09 -8.58 13.88
C GLN A 479 18.98 -9.05 14.84
N GLU A 480 19.09 -8.69 16.12
CA GLU A 480 18.00 -8.86 17.10
C GLU A 480 17.11 -7.62 17.24
N ILE A 481 17.61 -6.44 16.87
CA ILE A 481 16.96 -5.15 17.14
C ILE A 481 17.24 -4.19 15.98
N TRP A 482 16.19 -3.57 15.46
CA TRP A 482 16.27 -2.59 14.38
C TRP A 482 15.44 -1.37 14.73
N THR A 483 16.11 -0.24 14.95
CA THR A 483 15.51 0.98 15.49
C THR A 483 16.19 2.23 14.95
N ASP A 484 15.43 3.32 14.87
CA ASP A 484 15.95 4.65 14.52
C ASP A 484 16.15 5.56 15.75
N GLN A 485 16.57 6.81 15.49
CA GLN A 485 16.82 7.85 16.51
C GLN A 485 15.58 8.25 17.33
N TYR A 486 14.37 7.87 16.92
CA TYR A 486 13.11 8.17 17.60
C TYR A 486 12.56 6.95 18.36
N GLY A 487 13.27 5.81 18.39
CA GLY A 487 12.77 4.56 18.98
C GLY A 487 11.66 3.90 18.14
N ARG A 488 11.63 4.17 16.82
CA ARG A 488 10.69 3.51 15.90
C ARG A 488 11.23 2.15 15.49
N VAL A 489 10.33 1.22 15.18
CA VAL A 489 10.66 -0.10 14.61
C VAL A 489 9.92 -0.30 13.28
N LYS A 490 10.23 -1.38 12.56
CA LYS A 490 9.46 -1.86 11.41
C LYS A 490 8.71 -3.14 11.76
N VAL A 491 7.67 -3.46 11.01
CA VAL A 491 6.83 -4.65 11.20
C VAL A 491 6.43 -5.28 9.87
N GLN A 492 5.84 -6.47 9.92
CA GLN A 492 4.94 -6.98 8.89
C GLN A 492 3.57 -7.27 9.51
N PHE A 493 2.50 -6.82 8.84
CA PHE A 493 1.13 -7.06 9.26
C PHE A 493 0.66 -8.45 8.82
N GLY A 494 -0.25 -9.08 9.56
CA GLY A 494 -0.78 -10.41 9.21
C GLY A 494 -1.57 -10.47 7.89
N TRP A 495 -1.95 -9.33 7.32
CA TRP A 495 -2.57 -9.21 6.00
C TRP A 495 -1.56 -8.91 4.86
N ASP A 496 -0.34 -8.51 5.17
CA ASP A 496 0.67 -8.21 4.15
C ASP A 496 1.23 -9.51 3.56
N ARG A 497 0.70 -9.86 2.38
CA ARG A 497 1.09 -11.02 1.58
C ARG A 497 2.31 -10.79 0.68
N TYR A 498 2.89 -9.59 0.68
CA TYR A 498 3.99 -9.17 -0.19
C TYR A 498 5.32 -8.95 0.56
N GLY A 499 5.25 -8.55 1.84
CA GLY A 499 6.39 -8.41 2.73
C GLY A 499 7.16 -9.72 2.98
N LYS A 500 8.44 -9.58 3.30
CA LYS A 500 9.42 -10.69 3.35
C LYS A 500 10.00 -10.94 4.75
N MET A 501 9.35 -10.41 5.78
CA MET A 501 9.81 -10.37 7.18
C MET A 501 11.18 -9.68 7.35
N ASP A 502 11.45 -8.67 6.52
CA ASP A 502 12.71 -7.95 6.38
C ASP A 502 12.60 -6.46 6.77
N GLU A 503 13.69 -5.70 6.65
CA GLU A 503 13.70 -4.24 6.86
C GLU A 503 12.92 -3.43 5.83
N ASN A 504 12.29 -4.06 4.84
CA ASN A 504 11.49 -3.43 3.80
C ASN A 504 9.99 -3.70 3.97
N SER A 505 9.58 -4.42 5.02
CA SER A 505 8.18 -4.84 5.22
C SER A 505 7.24 -3.71 5.67
N SER A 506 7.74 -2.66 6.34
CA SER A 506 6.93 -1.46 6.64
C SER A 506 7.72 -0.15 6.61
N CYS A 507 6.99 0.97 6.67
CA CYS A 507 7.53 2.25 7.12
C CYS A 507 8.00 2.21 8.60
N TRP A 508 8.66 3.26 9.08
CA TRP A 508 9.11 3.35 10.48
C TRP A 508 7.96 3.75 11.43
N ILE A 509 7.48 2.80 12.22
CA ILE A 509 6.32 2.93 13.11
C ILE A 509 6.75 3.39 14.51
N ARG A 510 6.06 4.39 15.05
CA ARG A 510 6.30 4.88 16.43
C ARG A 510 5.84 3.89 17.47
N VAL A 511 6.63 3.74 18.53
CA VAL A 511 6.33 2.87 19.67
C VAL A 511 5.84 3.71 20.85
N SER A 512 4.72 3.30 21.45
CA SER A 512 4.24 3.79 22.73
C SER A 512 5.10 3.24 23.87
N TYR A 513 5.42 4.11 24.83
CA TYR A 513 6.25 3.78 25.98
C TYR A 513 5.53 4.14 27.29
N PRO A 514 5.71 3.38 28.39
CA PRO A 514 4.99 3.63 29.65
C PRO A 514 5.19 5.03 30.24
N TRP A 515 6.33 5.67 29.93
CA TRP A 515 6.62 7.05 30.32
C TRP A 515 7.60 7.68 29.33
N ALA A 516 7.26 8.81 28.73
CA ALA A 516 8.13 9.54 27.81
C ALA A 516 8.13 11.04 28.13
N GLY A 517 9.32 11.64 28.18
CA GLY A 517 9.53 13.06 28.48
C GLY A 517 10.77 13.60 27.78
N LYS A 518 11.03 14.91 27.94
CA LYS A 518 12.14 15.60 27.26
C LYS A 518 13.50 15.20 27.88
N GLY A 519 14.08 14.10 27.39
CA GLY A 519 15.36 13.56 27.87
C GLY A 519 15.24 12.64 29.09
N PHE A 520 14.04 12.14 29.40
CA PHE A 520 13.79 11.19 30.48
C PHE A 520 12.58 10.31 30.16
N GLY A 521 12.43 9.17 30.83
CA GLY A 521 11.32 8.24 30.66
C GLY A 521 11.75 6.79 30.81
N MET A 522 10.92 5.86 30.31
CA MET A 522 11.20 4.43 30.20
C MET A 522 11.26 4.05 28.73
N ILE A 523 12.33 3.38 28.29
CA ILE A 523 12.47 2.90 26.91
C ILE A 523 12.66 1.38 26.89
N GLN A 524 11.85 0.72 26.06
CA GLN A 524 11.78 -0.73 25.90
C GLN A 524 11.48 -1.00 24.43
N ILE A 525 12.53 -1.05 23.60
CA ILE A 525 12.39 -1.16 22.14
C ILE A 525 12.02 -2.61 21.78
N PRO A 526 10.94 -2.84 21.01
CA PRO A 526 10.59 -4.17 20.51
C PRO A 526 11.74 -4.78 19.69
N ARG A 527 11.97 -6.08 19.86
CA ARG A 527 12.97 -6.86 19.10
C ARG A 527 12.35 -7.55 17.90
N ILE A 528 13.18 -7.87 16.91
CA ILE A 528 12.77 -8.60 15.70
C ILE A 528 12.16 -9.95 16.11
N GLY A 529 11.04 -10.33 15.48
CA GLY A 529 10.26 -11.53 15.80
C GLY A 529 9.27 -11.38 16.96
N GLN A 530 9.24 -10.25 17.68
CA GLN A 530 8.24 -10.01 18.73
C GLN A 530 6.90 -9.53 18.16
N GLU A 531 5.80 -9.92 18.81
CA GLU A 531 4.46 -9.45 18.46
C GLU A 531 4.16 -8.09 19.12
N VAL A 532 3.65 -7.16 18.31
CA VAL A 532 3.24 -5.82 18.73
C VAL A 532 1.81 -5.53 18.31
N LEU A 533 1.08 -4.80 19.15
CA LEU A 533 -0.25 -4.30 18.84
C LEU A 533 -0.11 -2.93 18.19
N VAL A 534 -0.48 -2.84 16.91
CA VAL A 534 -0.50 -1.61 16.10
C VAL A 534 -1.91 -1.06 16.04
N ASP A 535 -2.08 0.17 16.52
CA ASP A 535 -3.27 0.98 16.31
C ASP A 535 -3.00 2.02 15.21
N PHE A 536 -4.03 2.74 14.77
CA PHE A 536 -3.97 3.62 13.61
C PHE A 536 -4.55 4.98 13.95
N LYS A 537 -3.82 6.08 13.73
CA LYS A 537 -4.30 7.42 14.12
C LYS A 537 -5.61 7.74 13.39
N ASN A 538 -6.64 8.12 14.14
CA ASN A 538 -7.99 8.36 13.62
C ASN A 538 -8.61 7.16 12.87
N GLY A 539 -8.02 5.96 12.98
CA GLY A 539 -8.37 4.78 12.19
C GLY A 539 -7.66 4.66 10.84
N ASP A 540 -6.83 5.63 10.43
CA ASP A 540 -6.22 5.70 9.09
C ASP A 540 -5.12 4.63 8.87
N PRO A 541 -5.27 3.70 7.91
CA PRO A 541 -4.28 2.68 7.56
C PRO A 541 -2.87 3.21 7.25
N ASP A 542 -2.76 4.47 6.80
CA ASP A 542 -1.50 5.11 6.46
C ASP A 542 -0.73 5.62 7.70
N LEU A 543 -1.38 5.67 8.87
CA LEU A 543 -0.86 6.30 10.09
C LEU A 543 -0.71 5.32 11.28
N PRO A 544 0.03 4.21 11.15
CA PRO A 544 0.20 3.23 12.22
C PRO A 544 1.03 3.74 13.41
N ILE A 545 0.71 3.23 14.59
CA ILE A 545 1.42 3.44 15.85
C ILE A 545 1.34 2.20 16.74
N ILE A 546 2.47 1.69 17.23
CA ILE A 546 2.51 0.55 18.15
C ILE A 546 2.07 1.02 19.54
N VAL A 547 0.94 0.51 20.03
CA VAL A 547 0.34 0.87 21.32
C VAL A 547 0.59 -0.16 22.42
N GLY A 548 0.92 -1.41 22.07
CA GLY A 548 1.14 -2.50 23.02
C GLY A 548 2.06 -3.60 22.49
N ARG A 549 2.30 -4.62 23.32
CA ARG A 549 3.00 -5.86 22.97
C ARG A 549 2.23 -7.04 23.56
N THR A 550 2.33 -8.19 22.92
CA THR A 550 1.67 -9.44 23.31
C THR A 550 2.69 -10.56 23.44
N TYR A 551 2.47 -11.49 24.37
CA TYR A 551 3.20 -12.76 24.43
C TYR A 551 2.39 -13.80 23.65
N ASN A 552 3.08 -14.68 22.93
CA ASN A 552 2.49 -15.75 22.13
C ASN A 552 3.29 -17.07 22.29
N GLN A 553 3.04 -18.07 21.45
CA GLN A 553 3.65 -19.39 21.61
C GLN A 553 5.17 -19.38 21.37
N ASP A 554 5.67 -18.54 20.44
CA ASP A 554 7.10 -18.40 20.15
C ASP A 554 7.78 -17.40 21.11
N THR A 555 7.02 -16.41 21.58
CA THR A 555 7.43 -15.41 22.58
C THR A 555 6.66 -15.59 23.87
N MET A 556 6.94 -16.68 24.58
CA MET A 556 6.30 -16.99 25.87
C MET A 556 6.68 -15.99 26.98
N PRO A 557 5.82 -15.78 28.01
CA PRO A 557 6.16 -14.99 29.19
C PRO A 557 7.41 -15.53 29.92
N PRO A 558 8.21 -14.67 30.58
CA PRO A 558 9.46 -15.09 31.23
C PRO A 558 9.27 -15.96 32.49
N TRP A 559 8.04 -16.05 33.02
CA TRP A 559 7.72 -16.83 34.22
C TRP A 559 7.02 -18.13 33.86
N GLY A 560 7.20 -19.17 34.68
CA GLY A 560 6.57 -20.49 34.52
C GLY A 560 5.07 -20.47 34.83
N LEU A 561 4.27 -19.80 34.00
CA LEU A 561 2.82 -19.70 34.11
C LEU A 561 2.13 -21.00 33.65
N PRO A 562 0.97 -21.36 34.24
CA PRO A 562 0.27 -20.67 35.33
C PRO A 562 0.86 -20.92 36.73
N GLY A 563 1.88 -21.78 36.87
CA GLY A 563 2.42 -22.19 38.18
C GLY A 563 3.02 -21.07 39.02
N MET A 564 3.59 -20.04 38.38
CA MET A 564 4.21 -18.87 39.03
C MET A 564 3.34 -17.61 38.93
N ALA A 565 2.02 -17.74 39.06
CA ALA A 565 1.06 -16.63 38.89
C ALA A 565 1.20 -15.49 39.94
N SER A 566 1.93 -15.69 41.04
CA SER A 566 2.27 -14.64 42.02
C SER A 566 3.48 -13.79 41.63
N GLN A 567 4.18 -14.11 40.53
CA GLN A 567 5.39 -13.41 40.12
C GLN A 567 5.12 -12.30 39.09
N SER A 568 5.63 -11.11 39.38
CA SER A 568 5.54 -9.92 38.54
C SER A 568 6.89 -9.22 38.40
N GLY A 569 7.01 -8.27 37.48
CA GLY A 569 8.22 -7.46 37.30
C GLY A 569 8.76 -7.46 35.86
N ILE A 570 10.06 -7.22 35.72
CA ILE A 570 10.77 -7.03 34.45
C ILE A 570 11.93 -8.02 34.37
N PHE A 571 11.98 -8.78 33.26
CA PHE A 571 13.15 -9.52 32.83
C PHE A 571 13.64 -8.97 31.48
N SER A 572 14.95 -8.98 31.26
CA SER A 572 15.59 -8.50 30.04
C SER A 572 16.62 -9.53 29.58
N HIS A 573 16.77 -9.74 28.28
CA HIS A 573 17.83 -10.60 27.73
C HIS A 573 19.02 -9.77 27.26
N SER A 574 20.25 -10.26 27.47
CA SER A 574 21.43 -9.77 26.76
C SER A 574 21.26 -9.95 25.26
N LEU A 575 21.63 -8.94 24.46
CA LEU A 575 21.65 -9.05 22.99
C LEU A 575 22.67 -10.11 22.58
N TYR A 576 22.28 -11.05 21.72
CA TYR A 576 23.08 -12.19 21.26
C TYR A 576 23.54 -13.12 22.41
N GLY A 577 22.82 -13.08 23.54
CA GLY A 577 23.06 -13.91 24.72
C GLY A 577 22.23 -15.21 24.74
N GLY A 578 22.50 -16.08 25.72
CA GLY A 578 21.68 -17.24 25.99
C GLY A 578 20.34 -16.88 26.65
N PRO A 579 19.37 -17.82 26.70
CA PRO A 579 18.03 -17.56 27.24
C PRO A 579 17.99 -17.25 28.73
N THR A 580 19.09 -17.47 29.47
CA THR A 580 19.22 -17.12 30.90
C THR A 580 20.04 -15.86 31.15
N ASN A 581 20.71 -15.30 30.15
CA ASN A 581 21.61 -14.15 30.33
C ASN A 581 20.78 -12.86 30.34
N GLY A 582 20.69 -12.19 31.48
CA GLY A 582 19.67 -11.15 31.64
C GLY A 582 19.62 -10.42 32.97
N ASN A 583 19.17 -9.17 32.94
CA ASN A 583 18.94 -8.36 34.15
C ASN A 583 17.47 -8.43 34.56
N MET A 584 17.20 -8.47 35.86
CA MET A 584 15.88 -8.72 36.43
C MET A 584 15.56 -7.82 37.63
N LEU A 585 14.32 -7.35 37.68
CA LEU A 585 13.65 -6.91 38.90
C LEU A 585 12.32 -7.69 38.99
N ARG A 586 12.24 -8.64 39.92
CA ARG A 586 11.06 -9.49 40.13
C ARG A 586 10.50 -9.30 41.54
N PHE A 587 9.18 -9.33 41.64
CA PHE A 587 8.42 -9.43 42.87
C PHE A 587 7.68 -10.78 42.87
N ASP A 588 7.62 -11.48 44.00
CA ASP A 588 6.77 -12.66 44.20
C ASP A 588 5.85 -12.38 45.38
N ASP A 589 4.55 -12.17 45.10
CA ASP A 589 3.53 -11.76 46.09
C ASP A 589 2.93 -12.96 46.84
N LYS A 590 3.66 -14.09 46.90
CA LYS A 590 3.23 -15.32 47.55
C LYS A 590 3.29 -15.20 49.07
N THR A 591 2.12 -15.19 49.72
CA THR A 591 1.98 -15.00 51.17
C THR A 591 2.84 -15.95 52.01
N GLY A 592 3.67 -15.40 52.90
CA GLY A 592 4.61 -16.14 53.76
C GLY A 592 5.87 -16.65 53.04
N ALA A 593 6.09 -16.23 51.80
CA ALA A 593 7.25 -16.54 50.96
C ALA A 593 7.60 -15.38 50.01
N GLU A 594 7.28 -14.14 50.42
CA GLU A 594 7.39 -12.94 49.61
C GLU A 594 8.86 -12.62 49.26
N GLU A 595 9.16 -12.37 47.99
CA GLU A 595 10.53 -12.09 47.53
C GLU A 595 10.59 -10.84 46.63
N VAL A 596 11.56 -9.96 46.87
CA VAL A 596 12.02 -8.98 45.88
C VAL A 596 13.39 -9.38 45.39
N LYS A 597 13.48 -9.82 44.13
CA LYS A 597 14.72 -10.29 43.52
C LYS A 597 15.24 -9.33 42.48
N PHE A 598 16.36 -8.72 42.80
CA PHE A 598 17.13 -7.89 41.89
C PHE A 598 18.37 -8.65 41.41
N HIS A 599 18.57 -8.71 40.09
CA HIS A 599 19.68 -9.44 39.47
C HIS A 599 20.28 -8.62 38.33
N ALA A 600 21.61 -8.47 38.35
CA ALA A 600 22.39 -7.91 37.26
C ALA A 600 23.25 -9.02 36.65
N GLU A 601 23.26 -9.11 35.32
CA GLU A 601 24.03 -10.10 34.55
C GLU A 601 25.55 -9.89 34.69
N LYS A 602 25.98 -8.64 34.95
CA LYS A 602 27.39 -8.24 34.95
C LYS A 602 27.72 -7.21 36.02
N ASP A 603 27.60 -5.91 35.72
CA ASP A 603 28.02 -4.82 36.59
C ASP A 603 26.80 -4.18 37.28
N LEU A 604 26.82 -4.10 38.60
CA LEU A 604 25.83 -3.34 39.38
C LEU A 604 26.46 -2.07 39.94
N ASN A 605 26.16 -0.94 39.32
CA ASN A 605 26.56 0.38 39.79
C ASN A 605 25.39 1.07 40.51
N THR A 606 25.58 1.41 41.78
CA THR A 606 24.64 2.19 42.59
C THR A 606 25.25 3.55 42.89
N THR A 607 24.45 4.62 42.88
CA THR A 607 24.93 5.98 43.22
C THR A 607 23.83 6.77 43.90
N VAL A 608 23.98 6.97 45.22
CA VAL A 608 23.08 7.78 46.04
C VAL A 608 23.73 9.15 46.24
N LYS A 609 23.04 10.23 45.88
CA LYS A 609 23.57 11.62 45.94
C LYS A 609 23.42 12.31 47.29
N ASN A 610 22.92 11.59 48.29
CA ASN A 610 22.65 12.06 49.64
C ASN A 610 22.72 10.84 50.58
N ASN A 611 21.69 10.58 51.39
CA ASN A 611 21.68 9.48 52.35
C ASN A 611 21.15 8.16 51.74
N GLU A 612 21.86 7.06 51.99
CA GLU A 612 21.34 5.68 51.84
C GLU A 612 20.91 5.15 53.23
N THR A 613 19.80 4.42 53.30
CA THR A 613 19.34 3.75 54.53
C THR A 613 18.94 2.32 54.20
N HIS A 614 19.44 1.35 54.97
CA HIS A 614 19.22 -0.07 54.74
C HIS A 614 18.93 -0.77 56.07
N THR A 615 17.68 -1.17 56.30
CA THR A 615 17.24 -1.90 57.49
C THR A 615 16.91 -3.35 57.11
N VAL A 616 17.41 -4.31 57.88
CA VAL A 616 17.05 -5.73 57.76
C VAL A 616 16.57 -6.20 59.14
N MET A 617 15.37 -6.78 59.19
CA MET A 617 14.70 -7.11 60.46
C MET A 617 15.07 -8.48 61.03
N VAL A 618 15.74 -9.33 60.23
CA VAL A 618 16.19 -10.68 60.60
C VAL A 618 17.68 -10.78 60.25
N ASP A 619 18.06 -11.53 59.21
CA ASP A 619 19.47 -11.79 58.86
C ASP A 619 19.89 -11.14 57.54
N ARG A 620 21.14 -10.67 57.47
CA ARG A 620 21.76 -10.15 56.23
C ARG A 620 23.03 -10.92 55.89
N THR A 621 22.94 -11.84 54.92
CA THR A 621 24.13 -12.49 54.34
C THR A 621 24.75 -11.60 53.26
N LYS A 622 26.09 -11.53 53.21
CA LYS A 622 26.85 -10.82 52.18
C LYS A 622 28.03 -11.70 51.74
N THR A 623 28.16 -11.97 50.45
CA THR A 623 29.20 -12.87 49.93
C THR A 623 29.91 -12.23 48.73
N ILE A 624 31.23 -12.10 48.82
CA ILE A 624 32.09 -11.58 47.76
C ILE A 624 33.11 -12.68 47.42
N ILE A 625 33.12 -13.11 46.15
CA ILE A 625 33.98 -14.21 45.67
C ILE A 625 35.42 -13.73 45.39
N LYS A 626 35.62 -12.42 45.18
CA LYS A 626 36.91 -11.78 44.90
C LYS A 626 37.24 -10.75 45.98
N ASN A 627 37.27 -9.48 45.64
CA ASN A 627 37.75 -8.41 46.52
C ASN A 627 36.57 -7.51 46.93
N GLU A 628 36.50 -7.15 48.21
CA GLU A 628 35.74 -5.99 48.67
C GLU A 628 36.71 -4.84 48.96
N THR A 629 36.31 -3.62 48.61
CA THR A 629 36.97 -2.38 49.03
C THR A 629 35.91 -1.45 49.57
N ASN A 630 36.13 -0.90 50.75
CA ASN A 630 35.22 0.04 51.41
C ASN A 630 36.01 1.28 51.81
N SER A 631 35.51 2.46 51.45
CA SER A 631 36.13 3.75 51.72
C SER A 631 35.08 4.68 52.30
N ILE A 632 35.37 5.25 53.47
CA ILE A 632 34.52 6.19 54.18
C ILE A 632 35.36 7.47 54.32
N GLY A 633 34.81 8.61 53.87
CA GLY A 633 35.55 9.88 53.87
C GLY A 633 35.68 10.50 55.27
N GLU A 634 34.73 10.21 56.14
CA GLU A 634 34.61 10.70 57.52
C GLU A 634 34.45 9.48 58.48
N ASP A 635 33.64 9.59 59.53
CA ASP A 635 33.46 8.53 60.54
C ASP A 635 32.79 7.24 60.03
N ARG A 636 33.36 6.09 60.42
CA ARG A 636 32.69 4.77 60.36
C ARG A 636 32.39 4.28 61.78
N ASN A 637 31.13 4.39 62.19
CA ASN A 637 30.63 3.75 63.41
C ASN A 637 30.06 2.36 63.11
N THR A 638 30.17 1.42 64.06
CA THR A 638 29.61 0.06 63.96
C THR A 638 29.30 -0.44 65.37
N THR A 639 28.08 -0.96 65.59
CA THR A 639 27.63 -1.45 66.89
C THR A 639 27.07 -2.85 66.74
N VAL A 640 27.64 -3.82 67.45
CA VAL A 640 27.19 -5.20 67.51
C VAL A 640 26.74 -5.49 68.94
N THR A 641 25.51 -6.00 69.11
CA THR A 641 24.87 -6.19 70.43
C THR A 641 25.11 -7.56 71.05
N LYS A 642 25.79 -8.44 70.33
CA LYS A 642 26.24 -9.78 70.76
C LYS A 642 27.69 -9.96 70.29
N ASN A 643 28.00 -11.06 69.61
CA ASN A 643 29.35 -11.39 69.18
C ASN A 643 29.67 -10.72 67.83
N ASP A 644 30.81 -10.04 67.74
CA ASP A 644 31.47 -9.72 66.46
C ASP A 644 32.60 -10.74 66.21
N GLY A 645 32.85 -11.10 64.95
CA GLY A 645 33.67 -12.27 64.61
C GLY A 645 34.38 -12.12 63.27
N LEU A 646 35.71 -12.14 63.32
CA LEU A 646 36.57 -11.96 62.15
C LEU A 646 37.53 -13.15 61.99
N SER A 647 37.55 -13.79 60.82
CA SER A 647 38.52 -14.85 60.47
C SER A 647 39.26 -14.48 59.19
N VAL A 648 40.54 -14.10 59.33
CA VAL A 648 41.43 -13.80 58.21
C VAL A 648 42.41 -14.97 58.04
N LYS A 649 42.50 -15.53 56.83
CA LYS A 649 43.28 -16.77 56.58
C LYS A 649 44.76 -16.54 56.20
N LEU A 650 45.18 -15.29 55.97
CA LEU A 650 46.55 -14.95 55.57
C LEU A 650 47.14 -13.86 56.47
N ALA A 651 46.83 -12.58 56.22
CA ALA A 651 47.36 -11.45 56.97
C ALA A 651 46.29 -10.38 57.18
N GLN A 652 46.27 -9.78 58.37
CA GLN A 652 45.49 -8.60 58.71
C GLN A 652 46.45 -7.45 59.00
N THR A 653 46.21 -6.29 58.40
CA THR A 653 47.02 -5.08 58.61
C THR A 653 46.10 -3.96 59.09
N ILE A 654 46.44 -3.32 60.20
CA ILE A 654 45.71 -2.20 60.77
C ILE A 654 46.68 -1.02 60.87
N ASN A 655 46.45 0.02 60.07
CA ASN A 655 47.23 1.25 60.09
C ASN A 655 46.34 2.38 60.65
N ILE A 656 46.75 3.00 61.75
CA ILE A 656 45.98 4.04 62.44
C ILE A 656 46.89 5.26 62.63
N GLY A 657 46.44 6.43 62.19
CA GLY A 657 47.26 7.65 62.13
C GLY A 657 47.47 8.37 63.46
N THR A 658 46.70 8.05 64.51
CA THR A 658 46.75 8.71 65.82
C THR A 658 46.72 7.73 66.98
N THR A 659 45.54 7.19 67.33
CA THR A 659 45.34 6.39 68.54
C THR A 659 44.52 5.14 68.23
N TYR A 660 45.09 3.96 68.47
CA TYR A 660 44.31 2.73 68.57
C TYR A 660 43.92 2.52 70.03
N ARG A 661 42.62 2.38 70.30
CA ARG A 661 42.07 2.16 71.65
C ARG A 661 41.24 0.89 71.64
N LEU A 662 41.53 0.00 72.58
CA LEU A 662 40.76 -1.22 72.85
C LEU A 662 40.35 -1.19 74.33
N ASP A 663 39.06 -0.98 74.58
CA ASP A 663 38.45 -1.13 75.90
C ASP A 663 37.77 -2.49 75.98
N VAL A 664 38.13 -3.30 76.97
CA VAL A 664 37.64 -4.68 77.11
C VAL A 664 37.19 -4.90 78.56
N GLY A 665 35.94 -5.35 78.74
CA GLY A 665 35.28 -5.38 80.04
C GLY A 665 35.56 -6.60 80.93
N ASP A 666 36.24 -7.63 80.42
CA ASP A 666 36.47 -8.88 81.16
C ASP A 666 37.89 -9.44 81.00
N GLN A 667 38.27 -9.83 79.78
CA GLN A 667 39.59 -10.37 79.47
C GLN A 667 40.02 -9.96 78.06
N PHE A 668 41.23 -9.41 77.90
CA PHE A 668 41.87 -9.24 76.60
C PHE A 668 42.99 -10.26 76.42
N THR A 669 42.96 -10.99 75.31
CA THR A 669 43.86 -12.11 75.02
C THR A 669 44.48 -11.95 73.65
N LEU A 670 45.82 -11.95 73.58
CA LEU A 670 46.60 -11.97 72.35
C LEU A 670 47.48 -13.22 72.32
N ARG A 671 47.14 -14.21 71.48
CA ARG A 671 47.84 -15.49 71.36
C ARG A 671 48.46 -15.66 69.97
N CYS A 672 49.71 -16.14 69.95
CA CYS A 672 50.46 -16.49 68.75
C CYS A 672 51.13 -17.87 68.95
N GLY A 673 50.43 -18.94 68.57
CA GLY A 673 50.87 -20.31 68.81
C GLY A 673 51.07 -20.62 70.29
N ASN A 674 52.33 -20.81 70.70
CA ASN A 674 52.74 -21.14 72.07
C ASN A 674 53.14 -19.89 72.89
N ALA A 675 52.91 -18.68 72.38
CA ALA A 675 53.08 -17.44 73.11
C ALA A 675 51.72 -16.77 73.35
N ALA A 676 51.50 -16.21 74.53
CA ALA A 676 50.27 -15.51 74.89
C ALA A 676 50.54 -14.32 75.82
N LEU A 677 49.77 -13.25 75.62
CA LEU A 677 49.59 -12.13 76.54
C LEU A 677 48.11 -12.09 76.94
N VAL A 678 47.84 -11.99 78.24
CA VAL A 678 46.49 -11.91 78.79
C VAL A 678 46.40 -10.75 79.77
N LEU A 679 45.33 -9.98 79.72
CA LEU A 679 44.96 -8.96 80.70
C LEU A 679 43.56 -9.24 81.23
N HIS A 680 43.38 -9.23 82.54
CA HIS A 680 42.10 -9.51 83.21
C HIS A 680 41.50 -8.26 83.86
N LYS A 681 40.18 -8.23 84.03
CA LYS A 681 39.43 -7.12 84.65
C LYS A 681 39.81 -6.79 86.11
N ASP A 682 40.57 -7.65 86.80
CA ASP A 682 41.08 -7.39 88.14
C ASP A 682 42.43 -6.63 88.15
N GLY A 683 43.03 -6.42 86.97
CA GLY A 683 44.33 -5.76 86.79
C GLY A 683 45.53 -6.71 86.71
N SER A 684 45.33 -8.04 86.76
CA SER A 684 46.39 -9.00 86.50
C SER A 684 46.77 -9.05 85.01
N ILE A 685 48.06 -9.30 84.75
CA ILE A 685 48.65 -9.37 83.41
C ILE A 685 49.58 -10.59 83.36
N GLU A 686 49.33 -11.49 82.42
CA GLU A 686 50.08 -12.74 82.27
C GLU A 686 50.81 -12.81 80.94
N PHE A 687 52.03 -13.35 80.96
CA PHE A 687 52.87 -13.59 79.79
C PHE A 687 53.30 -15.06 79.76
N CYS A 688 52.90 -15.81 78.73
CA CYS A 688 53.39 -17.15 78.45
C CYS A 688 54.22 -17.18 77.16
N GLY A 689 55.31 -17.94 77.15
CA GLY A 689 56.09 -18.20 75.95
C GLY A 689 57.40 -18.93 76.25
N LYS A 690 58.11 -19.35 75.19
CA LYS A 690 59.41 -20.04 75.29
C LYS A 690 60.51 -19.17 75.92
N GLN A 691 60.46 -17.86 75.70
CA GLN A 691 61.45 -16.89 76.16
C GLN A 691 60.82 -15.49 76.13
N LEU A 692 60.96 -14.74 77.22
CA LEU A 692 60.59 -13.33 77.30
C LEU A 692 61.87 -12.49 77.25
N MET A 693 61.98 -11.59 76.27
CA MET A 693 63.11 -10.67 76.11
C MET A 693 62.62 -9.24 76.28
N LEU A 694 63.20 -8.52 77.25
CA LEU A 694 62.86 -7.13 77.55
C LEU A 694 64.11 -6.28 77.35
N HIS A 695 64.03 -5.33 76.43
CA HIS A 695 65.15 -4.45 76.04
C HIS A 695 64.74 -2.99 76.25
N THR A 696 65.49 -2.27 77.09
CA THR A 696 65.28 -0.84 77.37
C THR A 696 66.53 -0.04 77.04
N SER A 697 66.36 1.13 76.41
CA SER A 697 67.46 2.05 76.05
C SER A 697 67.86 3.03 77.16
N ASP A 698 67.10 3.05 78.27
CA ASP A 698 67.31 3.90 79.44
C ASP A 698 67.10 3.05 80.71
N VAL A 699 66.02 3.26 81.47
CA VAL A 699 65.74 2.51 82.71
C VAL A 699 64.57 1.53 82.56
N MET A 700 64.74 0.29 83.01
CA MET A 700 63.65 -0.64 83.32
C MET A 700 63.34 -0.58 84.81
N GLN A 701 62.07 -0.52 85.19
CA GLN A 701 61.62 -0.56 86.60
C GLN A 701 60.60 -1.68 86.81
N LEU A 702 60.78 -2.44 87.88
CA LEU A 702 59.81 -3.40 88.42
C LEU A 702 59.50 -2.94 89.84
N ILE A 703 58.23 -2.64 90.14
CA ILE A 703 57.79 -2.06 91.41
C ILE A 703 56.52 -2.78 91.86
N GLY A 704 56.55 -3.35 93.06
CA GLY A 704 55.42 -4.05 93.68
C GLY A 704 55.59 -4.11 95.20
N LYS A 705 54.56 -4.59 95.91
CA LYS A 705 54.64 -4.82 97.38
C LYS A 705 55.59 -5.96 97.74
N GLY A 706 55.82 -6.87 96.79
CA GLY A 706 56.89 -7.85 96.74
C GLY A 706 57.19 -8.14 95.27
N ILE A 707 58.39 -8.63 94.98
CA ILE A 707 58.79 -9.13 93.66
C ILE A 707 59.42 -10.50 93.92
N ASP A 708 58.89 -11.53 93.25
CA ASP A 708 59.43 -12.88 93.30
C ASP A 708 60.10 -13.21 91.96
N MET A 709 61.19 -13.97 92.01
CA MET A 709 62.02 -14.30 90.85
C MET A 709 62.45 -15.78 90.95
N ASN A 710 61.63 -16.64 90.34
CA ASN A 710 61.63 -18.10 90.51
C ASN A 710 61.14 -18.56 91.90
N PRO A 711 59.84 -18.37 92.23
CA PRO A 711 59.25 -18.87 93.46
C PRO A 711 59.37 -20.40 93.57
N ASP A 712 59.69 -20.88 94.78
CA ASP A 712 59.72 -22.31 95.09
C ASP A 712 58.38 -22.98 94.79
N GLY A 713 58.39 -23.95 93.86
CA GLY A 713 57.19 -24.67 93.41
C GLY A 713 56.48 -24.07 92.18
N GLY A 714 57.00 -23.01 91.57
CA GLY A 714 56.44 -22.44 90.33
C GLY A 714 56.41 -23.43 89.16
N THR A 715 55.21 -23.77 88.68
CA THR A 715 55.01 -24.63 87.50
C THR A 715 55.04 -23.82 86.20
N ALA A 716 55.62 -24.40 85.14
CA ALA A 716 55.58 -23.80 83.81
C ALA A 716 54.15 -23.85 83.23
N VAL A 717 53.56 -22.69 83.00
CA VAL A 717 52.19 -22.52 82.49
C VAL A 717 52.22 -22.37 80.97
N THR A 718 51.28 -22.98 80.24
CA THR A 718 51.22 -22.95 78.77
C THR A 718 50.23 -21.91 78.24
N ALA A 719 50.32 -21.63 76.93
CA ALA A 719 49.39 -20.73 76.26
C ALA A 719 47.95 -21.30 76.19
N ASP A 720 47.76 -22.60 76.40
CA ASP A 720 46.44 -23.23 76.49
C ASP A 720 45.82 -23.12 77.89
N ASP A 721 46.64 -22.99 78.94
CA ASP A 721 46.15 -22.82 80.32
C ASP A 721 45.63 -21.39 80.56
N ILE A 722 46.34 -20.37 80.06
CA ILE A 722 46.00 -18.94 80.29
C ILE A 722 45.15 -18.32 79.19
N ALA A 723 45.29 -18.84 77.96
CA ALA A 723 44.63 -18.36 76.76
C ALA A 723 44.06 -19.54 75.94
N PRO A 724 43.19 -20.37 76.53
CA PRO A 724 42.59 -21.52 75.85
C PRO A 724 41.92 -21.08 74.55
N LEU A 725 42.17 -21.84 73.48
CA LEU A 725 41.39 -21.67 72.26
C LEU A 725 39.94 -22.10 72.53
N PRO A 726 38.92 -21.37 72.04
CA PRO A 726 37.54 -21.82 72.13
C PRO A 726 37.42 -23.18 71.43
N THR A 727 36.76 -24.14 72.09
CA THR A 727 36.45 -25.44 71.51
C THR A 727 35.60 -25.25 70.25
N SER A 728 35.92 -25.99 69.19
CA SER A 728 35.15 -25.93 67.95
C SER A 728 33.83 -26.68 68.11
N GLU A 729 32.74 -25.93 68.13
CA GLU A 729 31.40 -26.38 67.72
C GLU A 729 31.20 -26.11 66.22
#